data_AF-A0A2B4RL65-F1
#
_entry.id   AF-A0A2B4RL65-F1
#
_cell.length_a   1.000
_cell.length_b   1.000
_cell.length_c   1.000
_cell.angle_alpha   90.00
_cell.angle_beta   90.00
_cell.angle_gamma   90.00
#
_symmetry.space_group_name_H-M   'P 1'
#
loop_
_entity.id
_entity.type
_entity.pdbx_description
1 polymer ?
#
loop_
_entity_poly.entity_id
_entity_poly.type
_entity_poly.pdbx_seq_one_letter_code
_entity_poly.pdbx_strand_id
1 'polypeptide(L)'
;MAAEQQVALQIIKAVEAALSPSTTQQERKEAYEFIEQFKASSPLCVSVGVLLFGRQNSAMVRHTGLQLLEHAVKFNWNSMNADEQARLKGISLHLLAQGSGSLPDEPFHIKEALARLVVEITKREWPQKWGSLLPDLNNICTMGNVQTEMVLMVLLRLAEDVISMDSNLHANRKKQITQELHSHMDGLFTFFIETLQQNTARFRSLKSQIESGNTSCEAQAAVHQRLAEQTLLTLAGFLDWVKFGTLYIKNCIILQMLCLLLEEDSLKVPSCECLLIIVSRKGRKEQQIPMLKLFSKDAMSVMLSAAQKSVTAEFDERQYLFLKRLCQVLVTLGEVQLFYLWNSDKPKEKPPNFKQYLKAMIAFSSHESLTLPHLANGLWLTLLRSPVISIDETFQGIFPSLLDIAKAKLFKVGHPEEEDSPGSVFNREDFNSEREFTSVNGQVRGEVMDIIRHLTMLHPVDTFLYGADWLLQRVTQTPAPDVKISAQETEKMIQEWDGLTRYLDAVMSRFFKVDNYEEIIQSQVTFRGTSVTFVELVRECIQSTLNVNSKVPDILSSVTDATQALYPFLKYKKDLLMEVLKKMFQVVLFNTTGEPKGPWSPDVLHARRHACGAIIKICKEFGDLLVPVFDALKEHVKSLFVGELVPVKDRCTLTEALVIASNKLSKEKQNEFLIELLTPVKKIWLSDRIQGAISSPESFVSFIGMDQDPSGYFQSDKLKGRRFQIMLSVTTIMAVVRSCAMLNTKTATTGEGLSIGSMPNGTPYVHNPCASYVLPLLRNIILLANCVNGIHNPSVKSSIFPEYLASLGMHDLDTSAIYVLPQGLENKDKGSAPFVPTPISVTKGFLYHLADSCYHTLGFSALCLGHDFYIIPGLAQLMVDSVVKSLQHVPNYRLRFVVRNFFKLFILHCPQCDYQNVLVPVLSPFFGHMLQVGLPDQLKVLQSRSSKTQTLIPSEGREKT
;
A
#
# COMPACT_ATOMS: atom_id res chain seq x y z
N MET A 1 -23.92 59.24 4.96
CA MET A 1 -22.59 59.60 4.44
C MET A 1 -21.56 59.94 5.52
N ALA A 2 -21.66 61.03 6.29
CA ALA A 2 -20.61 61.40 7.27
C ALA A 2 -20.41 60.35 8.40
N ALA A 3 -21.50 59.81 8.95
CA ALA A 3 -21.44 58.77 9.98
C ALA A 3 -20.86 57.44 9.45
N GLU A 4 -21.15 57.09 8.19
CA GLU A 4 -20.66 55.85 7.55
C GLU A 4 -19.16 55.91 7.28
N GLN A 5 -18.64 57.09 6.89
CA GLN A 5 -17.20 57.30 6.70
C GLN A 5 -16.42 57.23 8.02
N GLN A 6 -16.99 57.74 9.12
CA GLN A 6 -16.36 57.67 10.43
C GLN A 6 -16.26 56.23 10.94
N VAL A 7 -17.32 55.43 10.76
CA VAL A 7 -17.32 54.01 11.11
C VAL A 7 -16.37 53.21 10.21
N ALA A 8 -16.31 53.51 8.91
CA ALA A 8 -15.34 52.88 8.01
C ALA A 8 -13.89 53.10 8.47
N LEU A 9 -13.52 54.31 8.91
CA LEU A 9 -12.19 54.61 9.44
C LEU A 9 -11.87 53.82 10.72
N GLN A 10 -12.86 53.58 11.59
CA GLN A 10 -12.68 52.74 12.78
C GLN A 10 -12.41 51.28 12.41
N ILE A 11 -13.14 50.74 11.42
CA ILE A 11 -12.90 49.38 10.94
C ILE A 11 -11.52 49.26 10.27
N ILE A 12 -11.09 50.27 9.50
CA ILE A 12 -9.74 50.27 8.90
C ILE A 12 -8.67 50.13 9.98
N LYS A 13 -8.74 50.95 11.04
CA LYS A 13 -7.81 50.88 12.17
C LYS A 13 -7.86 49.53 12.89
N ALA A 14 -9.06 48.98 13.09
CA ALA A 14 -9.22 47.66 13.70
C ALA A 14 -8.59 46.55 12.83
N VAL A 15 -8.77 46.59 11.51
CA VAL A 15 -8.17 45.62 10.58
C VAL A 15 -6.64 45.72 10.58
N GLU A 16 -6.10 46.93 10.55
CA GLU A 16 -4.65 47.17 10.61
C GLU A 16 -4.05 46.69 11.94
N ALA A 17 -4.71 46.96 13.06
CA ALA A 17 -4.30 46.47 14.37
C ALA A 17 -4.43 44.93 14.48
N ALA A 18 -5.47 44.34 13.92
CA ALA A 18 -5.70 42.89 13.98
C ALA A 18 -4.63 42.10 13.20
N LEU A 19 -4.20 42.63 12.05
CA LEU A 19 -3.27 41.96 11.13
C LEU A 19 -1.80 42.38 11.31
N SER A 20 -1.52 43.46 12.06
CA SER A 20 -0.14 43.88 12.30
C SER A 20 0.59 42.93 13.28
N PRO A 21 1.81 42.46 12.94
CA PRO A 21 2.59 41.61 13.83
C PRO A 21 3.09 42.36 15.08
N SER A 22 3.16 43.69 15.04
CA SER A 22 3.64 44.53 16.15
C SER A 22 2.59 44.86 17.21
N THR A 23 1.30 44.57 16.94
CA THR A 23 0.20 44.86 17.87
C THR A 23 0.17 43.88 19.03
N THR A 24 -0.13 44.38 20.24
CA THR A 24 -0.21 43.55 21.45
C THR A 24 -1.37 42.55 21.38
N GLN A 25 -1.29 41.45 22.12
CA GLN A 25 -2.35 40.43 22.11
C GLN A 25 -3.70 40.99 22.60
N GLN A 26 -3.68 41.93 23.56
CA GLN A 26 -4.87 42.56 24.09
C GLN A 26 -5.56 43.44 23.04
N GLU A 27 -4.82 44.35 22.41
CA GLU A 27 -5.35 45.22 21.34
C GLU A 27 -5.82 44.41 20.12
N ARG A 28 -5.11 43.33 19.78
CA ARG A 28 -5.52 42.42 18.69
C ARG A 28 -6.86 41.74 19.01
N LYS A 29 -7.06 41.31 20.27
CA LYS A 29 -8.33 40.71 20.72
C LYS A 29 -9.47 41.72 20.65
N GLU A 30 -9.26 42.94 21.14
CA GLU A 30 -10.25 44.02 21.08
C GLU A 30 -10.61 44.38 19.64
N ALA A 31 -9.63 44.42 18.73
CA ALA A 31 -9.87 44.65 17.32
C ALA A 31 -10.70 43.54 16.66
N TYR A 32 -10.45 42.26 16.96
CA TYR A 32 -11.26 41.15 16.46
C TYR A 32 -12.68 41.16 17.03
N GLU A 33 -12.85 41.38 18.33
CA GLU A 33 -14.16 41.48 18.97
C GLU A 33 -14.98 42.62 18.36
N PHE A 34 -14.35 43.78 18.10
CA PHE A 34 -15.00 44.89 17.43
C PHE A 34 -15.47 44.54 16.00
N ILE A 35 -14.64 43.86 15.21
CA ILE A 35 -14.99 43.45 13.84
C ILE A 35 -16.13 42.44 13.84
N GLU A 36 -16.11 41.44 14.73
CA GLU A 36 -17.18 40.43 14.82
C GLU A 36 -18.49 41.00 15.36
N GLN A 37 -18.43 41.86 16.38
CA GLN A 37 -19.61 42.56 16.88
C GLN A 37 -20.22 43.43 15.78
N PHE A 38 -19.39 44.13 15.00
CA PHE A 38 -19.87 44.92 13.86
C PHE A 38 -20.59 44.06 12.81
N LYS A 39 -20.05 42.90 12.45
CA LYS A 39 -20.68 41.96 11.51
C LYS A 39 -22.05 41.48 12.00
N ALA A 40 -22.16 41.19 13.29
CA ALA A 40 -23.36 40.61 13.89
C ALA A 40 -24.49 41.65 14.08
N SER A 41 -24.19 42.86 14.55
CA SER A 41 -25.22 43.78 15.04
C SER A 41 -25.43 45.05 14.20
N SER A 42 -24.52 45.40 13.28
CA SER A 42 -24.58 46.70 12.59
C SER A 42 -25.45 46.68 11.34
N PRO A 43 -26.46 47.57 11.21
CA PRO A 43 -27.24 47.73 9.97
C PRO A 43 -26.41 48.38 8.84
N LEU A 44 -25.26 48.96 9.16
CA LEU A 44 -24.38 49.64 8.21
C LEU A 44 -23.37 48.69 7.52
N CYS A 45 -23.48 47.38 7.74
CA CYS A 45 -22.54 46.39 7.22
C CYS A 45 -22.35 46.50 5.69
N VAL A 46 -23.43 46.73 4.94
CA VAL A 46 -23.39 46.86 3.48
C VAL A 46 -22.76 48.18 3.04
N SER A 47 -23.14 49.32 3.62
CA SER A 47 -22.61 50.62 3.21
C SER A 47 -21.13 50.77 3.58
N VAL A 48 -20.73 50.31 4.77
CA VAL A 48 -19.33 50.30 5.19
C VAL A 48 -18.51 49.32 4.36
N GLY A 49 -19.02 48.11 4.07
CA GLY A 49 -18.32 47.15 3.21
C GLY A 49 -17.95 47.72 1.82
N VAL A 50 -18.86 48.49 1.21
CA VAL A 50 -18.60 49.17 -0.07
C VAL A 50 -17.55 50.26 0.07
N LEU A 51 -17.60 51.06 1.13
CA LEU A 51 -16.61 52.11 1.39
C LEU A 51 -15.21 51.52 1.60
N LEU A 52 -15.10 50.39 2.30
CA LEU A 52 -13.83 49.69 2.53
C LEU A 52 -13.24 49.12 1.23
N PHE A 53 -14.08 48.74 0.26
CA PHE A 53 -13.62 48.26 -1.04
C PHE A 53 -13.05 49.36 -1.97
N GLY A 54 -13.11 50.64 -1.57
CA GLY A 54 -12.56 51.75 -2.34
C GLY A 54 -11.10 51.53 -2.78
N ARG A 55 -10.77 51.91 -4.02
CA ARG A 55 -9.43 51.68 -4.62
C ARG A 55 -8.27 52.34 -3.87
N GLN A 56 -8.55 53.34 -3.04
CA GLN A 56 -7.53 54.03 -2.24
C GLN A 56 -7.09 53.22 -1.00
N ASN A 57 -7.85 52.19 -0.61
CA ASN A 57 -7.55 51.38 0.55
C ASN A 57 -6.61 50.22 0.20
N SER A 58 -5.87 49.72 1.20
CA SER A 58 -5.00 48.56 1.05
C SER A 58 -5.80 47.29 0.67
N ALA A 59 -5.14 46.32 0.04
CA ALA A 59 -5.79 45.06 -0.35
C ALA A 59 -6.44 44.34 0.84
N MET A 60 -5.80 44.37 2.01
CA MET A 60 -6.31 43.74 3.24
C MET A 60 -7.63 44.37 3.71
N VAL A 61 -7.72 45.71 3.67
CA VAL A 61 -8.94 46.45 4.00
C VAL A 61 -10.04 46.16 2.98
N ARG A 62 -9.70 46.17 1.69
CA ARG A 62 -10.63 45.85 0.61
C ARG A 62 -11.18 44.43 0.72
N HIS A 63 -10.33 43.46 1.05
CA HIS A 63 -10.73 42.07 1.31
C HIS A 63 -11.70 41.98 2.49
N THR A 64 -11.42 42.69 3.59
CA THR A 64 -12.33 42.74 4.74
C THR A 64 -13.68 43.37 4.35
N GLY A 65 -13.67 44.41 3.52
CA GLY A 65 -14.89 45.00 2.95
C GLY A 65 -15.74 43.97 2.21
N LEU A 66 -15.13 43.16 1.34
CA LEU A 66 -15.82 42.06 0.66
C LEU A 66 -16.32 40.98 1.63
N GLN A 67 -15.55 40.65 2.68
CA GLN A 67 -16.00 39.71 3.72
C GLN A 67 -17.22 40.22 4.49
N LEU A 68 -17.32 41.53 4.74
CA LEU A 68 -18.51 42.13 5.35
C LEU A 68 -19.73 42.00 4.44
N LEU A 69 -19.55 42.25 3.13
CA LEU A 69 -20.62 42.05 2.15
C LEU A 69 -21.03 40.57 2.07
N GLU A 70 -20.07 39.66 2.06
CA GLU A 70 -20.30 38.21 2.06
C GLU A 70 -21.06 37.77 3.32
N HIS A 71 -20.66 38.25 4.51
CA HIS A 71 -21.33 37.98 5.77
C HIS A 71 -22.80 38.46 5.74
N ALA A 72 -23.02 39.66 5.20
CA ALA A 72 -24.35 40.23 5.08
C ALA A 72 -25.27 39.34 4.20
N VAL A 73 -24.74 38.74 3.12
CA VAL A 73 -25.48 37.77 2.28
C VAL A 73 -25.68 36.41 2.96
N LYS A 74 -24.71 35.97 3.77
CA LYS A 74 -24.80 34.67 4.45
C LYS A 74 -25.81 34.67 5.59
N PHE A 75 -25.77 35.68 6.45
CA PHE A 75 -26.50 35.69 7.73
C PHE A 75 -27.64 36.69 7.78
N ASN A 76 -27.48 37.88 7.19
CA ASN A 76 -28.44 38.98 7.31
C ASN A 76 -29.39 39.10 6.10
N TRP A 77 -29.24 38.24 5.09
CA TRP A 77 -29.98 38.33 3.83
C TRP A 77 -31.50 38.24 4.01
N ASN A 78 -31.97 37.34 4.88
CA ASN A 78 -33.40 37.15 5.12
C ASN A 78 -34.06 38.31 5.88
N SER A 79 -33.27 39.10 6.62
CA SER A 79 -33.75 40.30 7.33
C SER A 79 -33.71 41.57 6.47
N MET A 80 -33.02 41.55 5.33
CA MET A 80 -32.95 42.68 4.40
C MET A 80 -34.25 42.85 3.62
N ASN A 81 -34.61 44.09 3.31
CA ASN A 81 -35.74 44.37 2.43
C ASN A 81 -35.39 44.08 0.95
N ALA A 82 -36.40 44.01 0.07
CA ALA A 82 -36.20 43.68 -1.34
C ALA A 82 -35.32 44.71 -2.07
N ASP A 83 -35.42 45.99 -1.71
CA ASP A 83 -34.62 47.07 -2.32
C ASP A 83 -33.14 46.97 -1.92
N GLU A 84 -32.83 46.59 -0.67
CA GLU A 84 -31.48 46.36 -0.17
C GLU A 84 -30.84 45.13 -0.81
N GLN A 85 -31.61 44.05 -0.98
CA GLN A 85 -31.18 42.86 -1.71
C GLN A 85 -30.84 43.20 -3.17
N ALA A 86 -31.73 43.94 -3.85
CA ALA A 86 -31.52 44.40 -5.22
C ALA A 86 -30.32 45.36 -5.33
N ARG A 87 -30.13 46.25 -4.36
CA ARG A 87 -28.98 47.15 -4.28
C ARG A 87 -27.68 46.40 -4.10
N LEU A 88 -27.60 45.44 -3.17
CA LEU A 88 -26.39 44.64 -2.94
C LEU A 88 -26.04 43.78 -4.15
N LYS A 89 -27.04 43.20 -4.82
CA LYS A 89 -26.90 42.53 -6.11
C LYS A 89 -26.32 43.48 -7.17
N GLY A 90 -26.91 44.66 -7.36
CA GLY A 90 -26.42 45.67 -8.31
C GLY A 90 -25.00 46.14 -8.01
N ILE A 91 -24.66 46.33 -6.73
CA ILE A 91 -23.31 46.63 -6.28
C ILE A 91 -22.35 45.50 -6.68
N SER A 92 -22.67 44.23 -6.37
CA SER A 92 -21.79 43.10 -6.69
C SER A 92 -21.48 42.99 -8.19
N LEU A 93 -22.49 43.18 -9.06
CA LEU A 93 -22.32 43.20 -10.52
C LEU A 93 -21.50 44.40 -10.99
N HIS A 94 -21.73 45.58 -10.40
CA HIS A 94 -20.97 46.78 -10.72
C HIS A 94 -19.48 46.63 -10.31
N LEU A 95 -19.20 46.00 -9.17
CA LEU A 95 -17.84 45.70 -8.72
C LEU A 95 -17.14 44.71 -9.66
N LEU A 96 -17.86 43.72 -10.21
CA LEU A 96 -17.35 42.85 -11.27
C LEU A 96 -17.07 43.63 -12.56
N ALA A 97 -18.00 44.49 -12.99
CA ALA A 97 -17.92 45.25 -14.24
C ALA A 97 -16.80 46.30 -14.25
N GLN A 98 -16.61 47.02 -13.14
CA GLN A 98 -15.55 48.03 -13.02
C GLN A 98 -14.15 47.44 -13.20
N GLY A 99 -13.99 46.15 -12.98
CA GLY A 99 -12.69 45.52 -12.87
C GLY A 99 -11.99 46.01 -11.61
N SER A 100 -11.33 45.10 -10.94
CA SER A 100 -10.74 45.39 -9.64
C SER A 100 -9.35 46.10 -9.78
N GLY A 101 -8.82 46.22 -11.02
CA GLY A 101 -7.67 47.03 -11.45
C GLY A 101 -7.28 46.74 -12.92
N SER A 102 -6.22 47.37 -13.45
CA SER A 102 -5.56 46.90 -14.69
C SER A 102 -4.74 45.64 -14.38
N LEU A 103 -4.94 44.54 -15.12
CA LEU A 103 -4.02 43.38 -15.05
C LEU A 103 -2.61 43.83 -15.45
N PRO A 104 -1.55 43.53 -14.66
CA PRO A 104 -1.39 42.40 -13.73
C PRO A 104 -1.52 42.71 -12.22
N ASP A 105 -1.81 43.94 -11.79
CA ASP A 105 -1.46 44.43 -10.44
C ASP A 105 -2.39 44.00 -9.29
N GLU A 106 -3.42 43.20 -9.56
CA GLU A 106 -4.41 42.88 -8.55
C GLU A 106 -4.23 41.53 -7.85
N PRO A 107 -4.25 41.50 -6.50
CA PRO A 107 -4.12 40.25 -5.76
C PRO A 107 -5.26 39.25 -6.03
N PHE A 108 -4.89 37.99 -6.24
CA PHE A 108 -5.81 36.88 -6.48
C PHE A 108 -6.92 36.75 -5.41
N HIS A 109 -6.57 36.94 -4.13
CA HIS A 109 -7.52 36.80 -3.02
C HIS A 109 -8.68 37.81 -3.09
N ILE A 110 -8.49 38.98 -3.72
CA ILE A 110 -9.57 39.96 -3.92
C ILE A 110 -10.55 39.46 -4.99
N LYS A 111 -10.01 38.97 -6.10
CA LYS A 111 -10.79 38.38 -7.18
C LYS A 111 -11.62 37.20 -6.70
N GLU A 112 -11.00 36.33 -5.91
CA GLU A 112 -11.67 35.19 -5.28
C GLU A 112 -12.77 35.64 -4.31
N ALA A 113 -12.51 36.62 -3.44
CA ALA A 113 -13.53 37.14 -2.51
C ALA A 113 -14.72 37.78 -3.23
N LEU A 114 -14.48 38.50 -4.34
CA LEU A 114 -15.55 39.08 -5.15
C LEU A 114 -16.35 38.00 -5.87
N ALA A 115 -15.69 36.97 -6.41
CA ALA A 115 -16.38 35.80 -6.98
C ALA A 115 -17.24 35.09 -5.92
N ARG A 116 -16.72 34.92 -4.70
CA ARG A 116 -17.43 34.30 -3.57
C ARG A 116 -18.69 35.08 -3.20
N LEU A 117 -18.61 36.42 -3.11
CA LEU A 117 -19.77 37.28 -2.86
C LEU A 117 -20.89 37.04 -3.88
N VAL A 118 -20.55 37.03 -5.17
CA VAL A 118 -21.52 36.86 -6.27
C VAL A 118 -22.13 35.46 -6.23
N VAL A 119 -21.34 34.42 -5.94
CA VAL A 119 -21.82 33.04 -5.80
C VAL A 119 -22.74 32.90 -4.58
N GLU A 120 -22.47 33.55 -3.46
CA GLU A 120 -23.38 33.54 -2.31
C GLU A 120 -24.75 34.15 -2.64
N ILE A 121 -24.77 35.28 -3.36
CA ILE A 121 -26.03 35.89 -3.83
C ILE A 121 -26.73 34.96 -4.81
N THR A 122 -25.97 34.36 -5.73
CA THR A 122 -26.48 33.40 -6.72
C THR A 122 -27.18 32.21 -6.03
N LYS A 123 -26.56 31.61 -5.00
CA LYS A 123 -27.15 30.51 -4.24
C LYS A 123 -28.49 30.88 -3.60
N ARG A 124 -28.69 32.15 -3.20
CA ARG A 124 -29.91 32.66 -2.59
C ARG A 124 -31.03 32.94 -3.60
N GLU A 125 -30.71 33.51 -4.76
CA GLU A 125 -31.72 34.06 -5.68
C GLU A 125 -31.86 33.32 -7.02
N TRP A 126 -30.78 32.80 -7.58
CA TRP A 126 -30.78 32.11 -8.87
C TRP A 126 -31.25 30.64 -8.76
N PRO A 127 -32.23 30.16 -9.55
CA PRO A 127 -32.66 30.75 -10.83
C PRO A 127 -33.92 31.64 -10.77
N GLN A 128 -34.83 31.43 -9.83
CA GLN A 128 -36.20 32.00 -9.86
C GLN A 128 -36.26 33.53 -9.75
N LYS A 129 -35.46 34.14 -8.87
CA LYS A 129 -35.47 35.60 -8.62
C LYS A 129 -34.46 36.36 -9.49
N TRP A 130 -33.55 35.65 -10.14
CA TRP A 130 -32.46 36.25 -10.92
C TRP A 130 -32.28 35.59 -12.29
N GLY A 131 -33.35 35.51 -13.08
CA GLY A 131 -33.28 34.89 -14.42
C GLY A 131 -32.25 35.51 -15.38
N SER A 132 -31.89 36.78 -15.18
CA SER A 132 -30.90 37.51 -16.02
C SER A 132 -29.44 37.22 -15.69
N LEU A 133 -29.10 36.39 -14.68
CA LEU A 133 -27.73 36.18 -14.23
C LEU A 133 -26.74 35.86 -15.36
N LEU A 134 -27.04 34.86 -16.19
CA LEU A 134 -26.13 34.45 -17.27
C LEU A 134 -26.00 35.54 -18.36
N PRO A 135 -27.09 36.19 -18.82
CA PRO A 135 -26.99 37.39 -19.65
C PRO A 135 -26.15 38.52 -19.04
N ASP A 136 -26.33 38.81 -17.74
CA ASP A 136 -25.61 39.87 -17.03
C ASP A 136 -24.09 39.57 -17.01
N LEU A 137 -23.72 38.33 -16.69
CA LEU A 137 -22.33 37.87 -16.70
C LEU A 137 -21.72 37.92 -18.12
N ASN A 138 -22.49 37.53 -19.14
CA ASN A 138 -22.04 37.58 -20.53
C ASN A 138 -21.76 39.03 -20.98
N ASN A 139 -22.62 39.99 -20.59
CA ASN A 139 -22.38 41.41 -20.87
C ASN A 139 -21.10 41.91 -20.18
N ILE A 140 -20.85 41.48 -18.94
CA ILE A 140 -19.61 41.82 -18.21
C ILE A 140 -18.37 41.29 -18.94
N CYS A 141 -18.41 40.06 -19.50
CA CYS A 141 -17.29 39.53 -20.30
C CYS A 141 -16.93 40.44 -21.49
N THR A 142 -17.91 41.09 -22.14
CA THR A 142 -17.65 41.98 -23.28
C THR A 142 -16.88 43.25 -22.93
N MET A 143 -16.76 43.58 -21.64
CA MET A 143 -16.06 44.78 -21.16
C MET A 143 -14.54 44.63 -21.13
N GLY A 144 -14.00 43.40 -21.13
CA GLY A 144 -12.56 43.17 -21.17
C GLY A 144 -12.08 41.80 -20.67
N ASN A 145 -10.79 41.55 -20.81
CA ASN A 145 -10.14 40.29 -20.41
C ASN A 145 -10.18 40.07 -18.88
N VAL A 146 -10.03 41.14 -18.08
CA VAL A 146 -10.10 41.09 -16.61
C VAL A 146 -11.49 40.61 -16.18
N GLN A 147 -12.52 41.21 -16.75
CA GLN A 147 -13.91 40.89 -16.47
C GLN A 147 -14.24 39.44 -16.87
N THR A 148 -13.72 39.00 -18.02
CA THR A 148 -13.86 37.61 -18.46
C THR A 148 -13.21 36.63 -17.45
N GLU A 149 -12.00 36.92 -16.97
CA GLU A 149 -11.34 36.12 -15.91
C GLU A 149 -12.20 36.03 -14.64
N MET A 150 -12.74 37.17 -14.19
CA MET A 150 -13.61 37.25 -13.01
C MET A 150 -14.89 36.42 -13.18
N VAL A 151 -15.53 36.50 -14.35
CA VAL A 151 -16.73 35.71 -14.64
C VAL A 151 -16.41 34.21 -14.66
N LEU A 152 -15.27 33.81 -15.22
CA LEU A 152 -14.81 32.42 -15.18
C LEU A 152 -14.60 31.94 -13.73
N MET A 153 -14.00 32.77 -12.86
CA MET A 153 -13.86 32.46 -11.43
C MET A 153 -15.23 32.32 -10.72
N VAL A 154 -16.20 33.16 -11.05
CA VAL A 154 -17.59 33.05 -10.53
C VAL A 154 -18.22 31.71 -10.97
N LEU A 155 -18.10 31.35 -12.24
CA LEU A 155 -18.68 30.12 -12.78
C LEU A 155 -18.03 28.87 -12.18
N LEU A 156 -16.70 28.84 -12.08
CA LEU A 156 -15.95 27.76 -11.44
C LEU A 156 -16.39 27.60 -9.99
N ARG A 157 -16.40 28.70 -9.23
CA ARG A 157 -16.76 28.66 -7.81
C ARG A 157 -18.22 28.23 -7.59
N LEU A 158 -19.13 28.66 -8.46
CA LEU A 158 -20.53 28.23 -8.42
C LEU A 158 -20.66 26.70 -8.61
N ALA A 159 -19.93 26.14 -9.59
CA ALA A 159 -19.92 24.71 -9.84
C ALA A 159 -19.33 23.95 -8.64
N GLU A 160 -18.21 24.41 -8.10
CA GLU A 160 -17.57 23.81 -6.91
C GLU A 160 -18.50 23.82 -5.69
N ASP A 161 -19.08 24.96 -5.33
CA ASP A 161 -19.92 25.09 -4.14
C ASP A 161 -21.22 24.27 -4.23
N VAL A 162 -21.80 24.14 -5.43
CA VAL A 162 -23.11 23.49 -5.60
C VAL A 162 -22.96 22.00 -5.84
N ILE A 163 -21.92 21.57 -6.55
CA ILE A 163 -21.80 20.19 -7.05
C ILE A 163 -20.71 19.42 -6.30
N SER A 164 -19.48 19.94 -6.29
CA SER A 164 -18.30 19.22 -5.78
C SER A 164 -18.16 19.27 -4.25
N MET A 165 -18.37 20.43 -3.67
CA MET A 165 -18.37 20.65 -2.22
C MET A 165 -19.80 20.47 -1.74
N ASP A 166 -20.05 19.58 -0.79
CA ASP A 166 -21.34 19.52 -0.10
C ASP A 166 -21.48 20.75 0.81
N SER A 167 -21.66 21.91 0.19
CA SER A 167 -22.02 23.13 0.89
C SER A 167 -23.33 22.89 1.64
N ASN A 168 -23.53 23.60 2.75
CA ASN A 168 -24.74 23.56 3.58
C ASN A 168 -26.00 24.10 2.86
N LEU A 169 -26.10 23.93 1.55
CA LEU A 169 -27.22 24.29 0.73
C LEU A 169 -28.31 23.20 0.84
N HIS A 170 -29.54 23.61 1.07
CA HIS A 170 -30.67 22.69 1.13
C HIS A 170 -30.81 21.88 -0.18
N ALA A 171 -31.09 20.57 -0.08
CA ALA A 171 -31.10 19.66 -1.24
C ALA A 171 -31.99 20.13 -2.41
N ASN A 172 -33.18 20.68 -2.10
CA ASN A 172 -34.07 21.25 -3.12
C ASN A 172 -33.44 22.42 -3.88
N ARG A 173 -32.69 23.29 -3.19
CA ARG A 173 -32.04 24.45 -3.80
C ARG A 173 -30.86 24.02 -4.67
N LYS A 174 -30.02 23.10 -4.17
CA LYS A 174 -28.97 22.43 -4.95
C LYS A 174 -29.54 21.87 -6.25
N LYS A 175 -30.64 21.10 -6.16
CA LYS A 175 -31.32 20.53 -7.33
C LYS A 175 -31.79 21.58 -8.34
N GLN A 176 -32.41 22.68 -7.90
CA GLN A 176 -32.87 23.76 -8.79
C GLN A 176 -31.71 24.40 -9.56
N ILE A 177 -30.64 24.78 -8.86
CA ILE A 177 -29.45 25.41 -9.44
C ILE A 177 -28.78 24.45 -10.44
N THR A 178 -28.61 23.18 -10.06
CA THR A 178 -28.03 22.17 -10.95
C THR A 178 -28.89 21.95 -12.19
N GLN A 179 -30.22 21.92 -12.07
CA GLN A 179 -31.12 21.79 -13.22
C GLN A 179 -31.00 22.96 -14.19
N GLU A 180 -30.90 24.19 -13.68
CA GLU A 180 -30.74 25.38 -14.52
C GLU A 180 -29.33 25.48 -15.15
N LEU A 181 -28.29 25.01 -14.46
CA LEU A 181 -26.97 24.88 -15.09
C LEU A 181 -27.03 23.91 -16.28
N HIS A 182 -27.73 22.79 -16.13
CA HIS A 182 -27.89 21.82 -17.21
C HIS A 182 -28.72 22.35 -18.40
N SER A 183 -29.67 23.26 -18.19
CA SER A 183 -30.45 23.85 -19.30
C SER A 183 -29.61 24.78 -20.17
N HIS A 184 -28.63 25.47 -19.58
CA HIS A 184 -27.75 26.42 -20.27
C HIS A 184 -26.36 25.85 -20.62
N MET A 185 -26.13 24.56 -20.35
CA MET A 185 -24.80 23.96 -20.39
C MET A 185 -24.15 24.01 -21.78
N ASP A 186 -24.91 23.78 -22.84
CA ASP A 186 -24.38 23.79 -24.21
C ASP A 186 -23.89 25.19 -24.62
N GLY A 187 -24.56 26.24 -24.15
CA GLY A 187 -24.15 27.64 -24.33
C GLY A 187 -22.89 27.97 -23.52
N LEU A 188 -22.85 27.59 -22.24
CA LEU A 188 -21.68 27.78 -21.38
C LEU A 188 -20.45 27.05 -21.92
N PHE A 189 -20.61 25.81 -22.37
CA PHE A 189 -19.51 25.02 -22.92
C PHE A 189 -19.01 25.59 -24.25
N THR A 190 -19.91 26.09 -25.10
CA THR A 190 -19.54 26.82 -26.32
C THR A 190 -18.75 28.08 -26.00
N PHE A 191 -19.19 28.86 -25.00
CA PHE A 191 -18.48 30.03 -24.49
C PHE A 191 -17.06 29.67 -23.99
N PHE A 192 -16.90 28.60 -23.22
CA PHE A 192 -15.58 28.15 -22.76
C PHE A 192 -14.67 27.76 -23.93
N ILE A 193 -15.18 27.01 -24.90
CA ILE A 193 -14.42 26.62 -26.10
C ILE A 193 -13.97 27.85 -26.88
N GLU A 194 -14.87 28.79 -27.16
CA GLU A 194 -14.56 29.99 -27.95
C GLU A 194 -13.58 30.91 -27.21
N THR A 195 -13.77 31.09 -25.90
CA THR A 195 -12.85 31.85 -25.05
C THR A 195 -11.46 31.24 -25.06
N LEU A 196 -11.35 29.91 -24.93
CA LEU A 196 -10.08 29.21 -24.98
C LEU A 196 -9.42 29.37 -26.36
N GLN A 197 -10.16 29.15 -27.45
CA GLN A 197 -9.65 29.29 -28.82
C GLN A 197 -9.09 30.69 -29.09
N GLN A 198 -9.86 31.73 -28.76
CA GLN A 198 -9.47 33.12 -29.03
C GLN A 198 -8.23 33.51 -28.23
N ASN A 199 -8.17 33.14 -26.95
CA ASN A 199 -7.05 33.49 -26.08
C ASN A 199 -5.78 32.72 -26.43
N THR A 200 -5.86 31.43 -26.74
CA THR A 200 -4.71 30.65 -27.21
C THR A 200 -4.18 31.17 -28.55
N ALA A 201 -5.07 31.51 -29.50
CA ALA A 201 -4.65 32.04 -30.80
C ALA A 201 -3.92 33.39 -30.66
N ARG A 202 -4.45 34.30 -29.84
CA ARG A 202 -3.79 35.59 -29.54
C ARG A 202 -2.48 35.40 -28.80
N PHE A 203 -2.44 34.51 -27.81
CA PHE A 203 -1.21 34.18 -27.08
C PHE A 203 -0.11 33.69 -28.03
N ARG A 204 -0.41 32.73 -28.93
CA ARG A 204 0.56 32.22 -29.92
C ARG A 204 1.06 33.32 -30.86
N SER A 205 0.16 34.15 -31.37
CA SER A 205 0.53 35.28 -32.25
C SER A 205 1.44 36.27 -31.53
N LEU A 206 1.16 36.62 -30.28
CA LEU A 206 1.96 37.56 -29.51
C LEU A 206 3.31 36.94 -29.12
N LYS A 207 3.35 35.65 -28.77
CA LYS A 207 4.58 34.90 -28.49
C LYS A 207 5.54 34.93 -29.68
N SER A 208 5.04 34.69 -30.90
CA SER A 208 5.88 34.80 -32.11
C SER A 208 6.43 36.22 -32.35
N GLN A 209 5.70 37.25 -31.92
CA GLN A 209 6.15 38.65 -32.03
C GLN A 209 7.19 38.99 -30.95
N ILE A 210 7.08 38.42 -29.76
CA ILE A 210 8.07 38.56 -28.68
C ILE A 210 9.39 37.89 -29.10
N GLU A 211 9.33 36.69 -29.66
CA GLU A 211 10.49 35.98 -30.21
C GLU A 211 11.18 36.76 -31.35
N SER A 212 10.44 37.64 -32.04
CA SER A 212 10.96 38.54 -33.07
C SER A 212 11.52 39.89 -32.54
N GLY A 213 11.52 40.12 -31.22
CA GLY A 213 12.19 41.25 -30.56
C GLY A 213 11.30 42.38 -30.02
N ASN A 214 9.97 42.26 -30.06
CA ASN A 214 9.04 43.27 -29.52
C ASN A 214 8.64 42.99 -28.05
N THR A 215 9.36 43.58 -27.10
CA THR A 215 9.11 43.45 -25.64
C THR A 215 7.82 44.14 -25.15
N SER A 216 7.21 45.04 -25.94
CA SER A 216 5.94 45.69 -25.57
C SER A 216 4.73 44.75 -25.56
N CYS A 217 4.83 43.59 -26.20
CA CYS A 217 3.78 42.59 -26.31
C CYS A 217 3.73 41.61 -25.12
N GLU A 218 4.73 41.60 -24.23
CA GLU A 218 4.85 40.64 -23.13
C GLU A 218 3.68 40.72 -22.14
N ALA A 219 3.31 41.93 -21.73
CA ALA A 219 2.18 42.15 -20.81
C ALA A 219 0.86 41.65 -21.41
N GLN A 220 0.64 41.86 -22.72
CA GLN A 220 -0.56 41.39 -23.41
C GLN A 220 -0.57 39.88 -23.58
N ALA A 221 0.58 39.27 -23.87
CA ALA A 221 0.72 37.82 -23.95
C ALA A 221 0.43 37.16 -22.60
N ALA A 222 0.95 37.70 -21.50
CA ALA A 222 0.69 37.21 -20.15
C ALA A 222 -0.80 37.24 -19.77
N VAL A 223 -1.53 38.29 -20.17
CA VAL A 223 -2.99 38.38 -19.96
C VAL A 223 -3.73 37.27 -20.70
N HIS A 224 -3.40 37.03 -21.98
CA HIS A 224 -4.04 35.99 -22.77
C HIS A 224 -3.67 34.58 -22.30
N GLN A 225 -2.43 34.37 -21.84
CA GLN A 225 -2.01 33.13 -21.20
C GLN A 225 -2.84 32.84 -19.95
N ARG A 226 -2.90 33.81 -19.02
CA ARG A 226 -3.66 33.68 -17.76
C ARG A 226 -5.14 33.43 -18.00
N LEU A 227 -5.73 34.08 -19.00
CA LEU A 227 -7.13 33.87 -19.33
C LEU A 227 -7.37 32.46 -19.91
N ALA A 228 -6.44 31.94 -20.71
CA ALA A 228 -6.49 30.55 -21.18
C ALA A 228 -6.34 29.56 -20.00
N GLU A 229 -5.41 29.78 -19.08
CA GLU A 229 -5.25 28.98 -17.86
C GLU A 229 -6.52 28.97 -17.01
N GLN A 230 -7.11 30.15 -16.74
CA GLN A 230 -8.35 30.26 -15.97
C GLN A 230 -9.53 29.59 -16.69
N THR A 231 -9.57 29.65 -18.02
CA THR A 231 -10.59 28.95 -18.81
C THR A 231 -10.45 27.43 -18.68
N LEU A 232 -9.22 26.90 -18.72
CA LEU A 232 -8.94 25.47 -18.50
C LEU A 232 -9.31 25.02 -17.08
N LEU A 233 -8.95 25.80 -16.05
CA LEU A 233 -9.34 25.54 -14.67
C LEU A 233 -10.87 25.52 -14.51
N THR A 234 -11.56 26.49 -15.13
CA THR A 234 -13.02 26.54 -15.13
C THR A 234 -13.60 25.32 -15.84
N LEU A 235 -13.07 24.94 -17.01
CA LEU A 235 -13.49 23.73 -17.71
C LEU A 235 -13.31 22.50 -16.82
N ALA A 236 -12.17 22.32 -16.15
CA ALA A 236 -11.92 21.19 -15.26
C ALA A 236 -13.01 21.03 -14.19
N GLY A 237 -13.48 22.12 -13.59
CA GLY A 237 -14.58 22.12 -12.61
C GLY A 237 -15.95 21.70 -13.17
N PHE A 238 -16.14 21.74 -14.49
CA PHE A 238 -17.39 21.34 -15.16
C PHE A 238 -17.29 19.94 -15.78
N LEU A 239 -16.12 19.54 -16.29
CA LEU A 239 -15.96 18.35 -17.13
C LEU A 239 -16.42 17.04 -16.49
N ASP A 240 -16.33 16.92 -15.16
CA ASP A 240 -16.66 15.69 -14.43
C ASP A 240 -18.16 15.33 -14.50
N TRP A 241 -19.04 16.32 -14.36
CA TRP A 241 -20.48 16.10 -14.15
C TRP A 241 -21.38 16.53 -15.32
N VAL A 242 -20.87 17.27 -16.30
CA VAL A 242 -21.66 17.67 -17.50
C VAL A 242 -22.16 16.48 -18.30
N LYS A 243 -23.23 16.60 -19.10
CA LYS A 243 -23.70 15.49 -19.93
C LYS A 243 -22.69 15.15 -21.04
N PHE A 244 -22.58 13.87 -21.41
CA PHE A 244 -21.73 13.42 -22.52
C PHE A 244 -22.01 14.15 -23.85
N GLY A 245 -23.28 14.45 -24.15
CA GLY A 245 -23.65 15.20 -25.36
C GLY A 245 -22.97 16.56 -25.46
N THR A 246 -22.86 17.28 -24.33
CA THR A 246 -22.20 18.59 -24.25
C THR A 246 -20.69 18.48 -24.55
N LEU A 247 -20.02 17.42 -24.10
CA LEU A 247 -18.61 17.18 -24.43
C LEU A 247 -18.36 16.97 -25.93
N TYR A 248 -19.39 16.54 -26.67
CA TYR A 248 -19.29 16.21 -28.10
C TYR A 248 -19.80 17.31 -29.02
N ILE A 249 -20.10 18.49 -28.47
CA ILE A 249 -20.39 19.70 -29.24
C ILE A 249 -19.26 19.97 -30.24
N LYS A 250 -19.62 20.52 -31.42
CA LYS A 250 -18.69 20.86 -32.51
C LYS A 250 -17.73 19.70 -32.85
N ASN A 251 -18.24 18.48 -32.97
CA ASN A 251 -17.46 17.27 -33.33
C ASN A 251 -16.32 16.91 -32.36
N CYS A 252 -16.48 17.18 -31.06
CA CYS A 252 -15.47 16.93 -30.02
C CYS A 252 -14.20 17.79 -30.19
N ILE A 253 -14.35 19.02 -30.71
CA ILE A 253 -13.22 19.95 -30.94
C ILE A 253 -12.38 20.19 -29.67
N ILE A 254 -13.00 20.14 -28.49
CA ILE A 254 -12.32 20.28 -27.20
C ILE A 254 -11.19 19.27 -27.02
N LEU A 255 -11.37 18.01 -27.47
CA LEU A 255 -10.34 16.98 -27.36
C LEU A 255 -9.12 17.34 -28.21
N GLN A 256 -9.34 17.76 -29.45
CA GLN A 256 -8.28 18.17 -30.36
C GLN A 256 -7.55 19.40 -29.84
N MET A 257 -8.29 20.40 -29.36
CA MET A 257 -7.71 21.59 -28.75
C MET A 257 -6.83 21.26 -27.55
N LEU A 258 -7.33 20.46 -26.61
CA LEU A 258 -6.56 20.08 -25.43
C LEU A 258 -5.29 19.31 -25.81
N CYS A 259 -5.34 18.44 -26.82
CA CYS A 259 -4.14 17.77 -27.34
C CYS A 259 -3.12 18.77 -27.92
N LEU A 260 -3.55 19.75 -28.73
CA LEU A 260 -2.67 20.78 -29.29
C LEU A 260 -2.08 21.71 -28.23
N LEU A 261 -2.76 21.87 -27.09
CA LEU A 261 -2.27 22.66 -25.96
C LEU A 261 -1.20 21.94 -25.14
N LEU A 262 -1.01 20.62 -25.33
CA LEU A 262 0.08 19.87 -24.67
C LEU A 262 1.47 20.27 -25.16
N GLU A 263 1.56 20.91 -26.34
CA GLU A 263 2.83 21.42 -26.89
C GLU A 263 3.22 22.78 -26.27
N GLU A 264 2.31 23.47 -25.59
CA GLU A 264 2.56 24.78 -24.99
C GLU A 264 2.96 24.64 -23.51
N ASP A 265 4.18 25.05 -23.16
CA ASP A 265 4.75 24.80 -21.82
C ASP A 265 3.94 25.38 -20.66
N SER A 266 3.29 26.53 -20.85
CA SER A 266 2.44 27.15 -19.81
C SER A 266 1.08 26.46 -19.65
N LEU A 267 0.54 25.86 -20.72
CA LEU A 267 -0.83 25.35 -20.76
C LEU A 267 -0.90 23.82 -20.69
N LYS A 268 0.23 23.12 -20.83
CA LYS A 268 0.27 21.65 -20.91
C LYS A 268 -0.27 20.95 -19.67
N VAL A 269 0.02 21.43 -18.46
CA VAL A 269 -0.48 20.80 -17.21
C VAL A 269 -1.99 20.97 -17.05
N PRO A 270 -2.58 22.19 -17.08
CA PRO A 270 -4.03 22.35 -16.99
C PRO A 270 -4.80 21.64 -18.11
N SER A 271 -4.23 21.60 -19.32
CA SER A 271 -4.82 20.87 -20.45
C SER A 271 -4.82 19.36 -20.22
N CYS A 272 -3.73 18.84 -19.65
CA CYS A 272 -3.61 17.43 -19.29
C CYS A 272 -4.60 17.04 -18.18
N GLU A 273 -4.82 17.91 -17.18
CA GLU A 273 -5.83 17.69 -16.14
C GLU A 273 -7.25 17.66 -16.71
N CYS A 274 -7.58 18.57 -17.64
CA CYS A 274 -8.86 18.52 -18.35
C CYS A 274 -9.03 17.20 -19.13
N LEU A 275 -8.00 16.76 -19.85
CA LEU A 275 -8.02 15.47 -20.55
C LEU A 275 -8.20 14.32 -19.57
N LEU A 276 -7.50 14.33 -18.43
CA LEU A 276 -7.58 13.29 -17.40
C LEU A 276 -9.00 13.15 -16.87
N ILE A 277 -9.65 14.27 -16.52
CA ILE A 277 -11.04 14.27 -16.05
C ILE A 277 -11.93 13.68 -17.14
N ILE A 278 -11.79 14.11 -18.40
CA ILE A 278 -12.59 13.60 -19.51
C ILE A 278 -12.41 12.09 -19.66
N VAL A 279 -11.17 11.57 -19.76
CA VAL A 279 -10.91 10.13 -19.94
C VAL A 279 -11.28 9.28 -18.72
N SER A 280 -11.36 9.88 -17.54
CA SER A 280 -11.78 9.19 -16.30
C SER A 280 -13.28 8.90 -16.25
N ARG A 281 -14.08 9.54 -17.13
CA ARG A 281 -15.53 9.43 -17.09
C ARG A 281 -16.03 8.05 -17.51
N LYS A 282 -16.84 7.46 -16.63
CA LYS A 282 -17.54 6.20 -16.86
C LYS A 282 -18.94 6.48 -17.39
N GLY A 283 -19.35 5.78 -18.45
CA GLY A 283 -20.63 6.01 -19.12
C GLY A 283 -21.15 4.78 -19.87
N ARG A 284 -22.24 4.94 -20.63
CA ARG A 284 -22.70 3.87 -21.53
C ARG A 284 -21.71 3.68 -22.67
N LYS A 285 -21.60 2.44 -23.19
CA LYS A 285 -20.68 2.07 -24.29
C LYS A 285 -20.75 3.05 -25.47
N GLU A 286 -21.96 3.42 -25.89
CA GLU A 286 -22.18 4.34 -27.01
C GLU A 286 -21.62 5.74 -26.78
N GLN A 287 -21.68 6.20 -25.53
CA GLN A 287 -21.21 7.52 -25.14
C GLN A 287 -19.70 7.57 -25.11
N GLN A 288 -19.00 6.47 -24.87
CA GLN A 288 -17.53 6.45 -24.79
C GLN A 288 -16.83 6.34 -26.15
N ILE A 289 -17.55 5.93 -27.21
CA ILE A 289 -16.98 5.78 -28.57
C ILE A 289 -16.25 7.04 -29.07
N PRO A 290 -16.80 8.27 -28.94
CA PRO A 290 -16.14 9.46 -29.44
C PRO A 290 -14.78 9.74 -28.79
N MET A 291 -14.49 9.15 -27.63
CA MET A 291 -13.21 9.26 -26.95
C MET A 291 -12.10 8.51 -27.69
N LEU A 292 -12.44 7.56 -28.56
CA LEU A 292 -11.49 6.91 -29.47
C LEU A 292 -10.85 7.90 -30.46
N LYS A 293 -11.41 9.11 -30.64
CA LYS A 293 -10.75 10.19 -31.41
C LYS A 293 -9.40 10.60 -30.81
N LEU A 294 -9.15 10.34 -29.52
CA LEU A 294 -7.84 10.55 -28.93
C LEU A 294 -6.77 9.61 -29.51
N PHE A 295 -7.16 8.47 -30.11
CA PHE A 295 -6.26 7.60 -30.87
C PHE A 295 -6.01 8.09 -32.31
N SER A 296 -6.58 9.24 -32.71
CA SER A 296 -6.25 9.85 -34.01
C SER A 296 -4.75 10.14 -34.14
N LYS A 297 -4.27 10.24 -35.38
CA LYS A 297 -2.85 10.45 -35.69
C LYS A 297 -2.32 11.70 -34.99
N ASP A 298 -3.08 12.79 -35.06
CA ASP A 298 -2.67 14.11 -34.54
C ASP A 298 -2.57 14.11 -33.01
N ALA A 299 -3.54 13.52 -32.31
CA ALA A 299 -3.52 13.45 -30.85
C ALA A 299 -2.40 12.51 -30.35
N MET A 300 -2.27 11.32 -30.94
CA MET A 300 -1.25 10.35 -30.52
C MET A 300 0.18 10.77 -30.86
N SER A 301 0.41 11.50 -31.96
CA SER A 301 1.75 11.99 -32.28
C SER A 301 2.24 13.00 -31.24
N VAL A 302 1.37 13.88 -30.76
CA VAL A 302 1.71 14.86 -29.73
C VAL A 302 2.00 14.17 -28.40
N MET A 303 1.12 13.26 -27.97
CA MET A 303 1.32 12.52 -26.71
C MET A 303 2.56 11.62 -26.75
N LEU A 304 2.84 10.96 -27.88
CA LEU A 304 4.04 10.16 -28.07
C LEU A 304 5.30 11.04 -28.07
N SER A 305 5.29 12.19 -28.74
CA SER A 305 6.43 13.12 -28.74
C SER A 305 6.75 13.60 -27.33
N ALA A 306 5.71 13.96 -26.55
CA ALA A 306 5.86 14.33 -25.15
C ALA A 306 6.45 13.20 -24.29
N ALA A 307 6.00 11.95 -24.49
CA ALA A 307 6.51 10.77 -23.79
C ALA A 307 7.93 10.36 -24.21
N GLN A 308 8.35 10.66 -25.44
CA GLN A 308 9.71 10.35 -25.91
C GLN A 308 10.73 11.39 -25.45
N LYS A 309 10.34 12.67 -25.43
CA LYS A 309 11.18 13.75 -24.92
C LYS A 309 11.60 13.54 -23.47
N SER A 310 10.82 12.80 -22.66
CA SER A 310 11.15 12.53 -21.27
C SER A 310 12.24 11.50 -21.04
N VAL A 311 12.51 10.61 -21.99
CA VAL A 311 13.50 9.54 -21.79
C VAL A 311 14.93 10.08 -21.82
N THR A 312 15.14 11.28 -22.37
CA THR A 312 16.47 11.88 -22.59
C THR A 312 16.63 13.28 -21.99
N ALA A 313 15.60 13.83 -21.34
CA ALA A 313 15.63 15.19 -20.81
C ALA A 313 16.27 15.24 -19.41
N GLU A 314 17.01 16.32 -19.14
CA GLU A 314 17.44 16.65 -17.78
C GLU A 314 16.22 16.85 -16.86
N PHE A 315 16.42 16.63 -15.56
CA PHE A 315 15.36 16.79 -14.58
C PHE A 315 14.85 18.25 -14.54
N ASP A 316 13.56 18.42 -14.79
CA ASP A 316 12.82 19.66 -14.57
C ASP A 316 11.50 19.33 -13.84
N GLU A 317 11.24 19.99 -12.72
CA GLU A 317 10.11 19.71 -11.84
C GLU A 317 8.76 19.84 -12.57
N ARG A 318 8.61 20.90 -13.38
CA ARG A 318 7.37 21.19 -14.12
C ARG A 318 7.12 20.18 -15.23
N GLN A 319 8.17 19.83 -15.98
CA GLN A 319 8.12 18.80 -16.99
C GLN A 319 7.84 17.42 -16.36
N TYR A 320 8.43 17.11 -15.21
CA TYR A 320 8.20 15.86 -14.52
C TYR A 320 6.76 15.74 -14.01
N LEU A 321 6.19 16.81 -13.43
CA LEU A 321 4.78 16.87 -13.07
C LEU A 321 3.88 16.65 -14.29
N PHE A 322 4.18 17.31 -15.42
CA PHE A 322 3.45 17.10 -16.66
C PHE A 322 3.49 15.65 -17.14
N LEU A 323 4.65 14.99 -17.08
CA LEU A 323 4.80 13.58 -17.47
C LEU A 323 4.00 12.64 -16.58
N LYS A 324 3.95 12.87 -15.27
CA LYS A 324 3.08 12.11 -14.35
C LYS A 324 1.62 12.23 -14.77
N ARG A 325 1.16 13.46 -15.06
CA ARG A 325 -0.22 13.70 -15.52
C ARG A 325 -0.51 13.06 -16.88
N LEU A 326 0.42 13.16 -17.83
CA LEU A 326 0.25 12.56 -19.15
C LEU A 326 0.21 11.03 -19.09
N CYS A 327 1.06 10.42 -18.25
CA CYS A 327 1.01 8.98 -17.98
C CYS A 327 -0.36 8.59 -17.42
N GLN A 328 -0.89 9.33 -16.43
CA GLN A 328 -2.24 9.10 -15.89
C GLN A 328 -3.33 9.20 -16.97
N VAL A 329 -3.25 10.16 -17.89
CA VAL A 329 -4.20 10.29 -19.02
C VAL A 329 -4.16 9.04 -19.89
N LEU A 330 -2.98 8.59 -20.30
CA LEU A 330 -2.82 7.44 -21.20
C LEU A 330 -3.19 6.11 -20.53
N VAL A 331 -2.86 5.94 -19.25
CA VAL A 331 -3.28 4.80 -18.43
C VAL A 331 -4.81 4.76 -18.34
N THR A 332 -5.43 5.87 -17.95
CA THR A 332 -6.89 5.94 -17.80
C THR A 332 -7.60 5.77 -19.14
N LEU A 333 -7.06 6.31 -20.23
CA LEU A 333 -7.56 6.09 -21.59
C LEU A 333 -7.54 4.60 -21.95
N GLY A 334 -6.50 3.88 -21.56
CA GLY A 334 -6.37 2.44 -21.79
C GLY A 334 -7.31 1.60 -20.92
N GLU A 335 -7.30 1.82 -19.60
CA GLU A 335 -8.05 1.01 -18.64
C GLU A 335 -9.55 1.28 -18.66
N VAL A 336 -9.96 2.55 -18.72
CA VAL A 336 -11.37 2.94 -18.59
C VAL A 336 -12.08 2.94 -19.94
N GLN A 337 -11.40 3.42 -21.00
CA GLN A 337 -12.02 3.58 -22.31
C GLN A 337 -11.71 2.39 -23.23
N LEU A 338 -10.45 2.15 -23.55
CA LEU A 338 -10.06 1.15 -24.53
C LEU A 338 -10.45 -0.27 -24.11
N PHE A 339 -10.07 -0.68 -22.89
CA PHE A 339 -10.33 -2.03 -22.38
C PHE A 339 -11.83 -2.35 -22.38
N TYR A 340 -12.68 -1.40 -21.98
CA TYR A 340 -14.12 -1.60 -21.91
C TYR A 340 -14.79 -1.61 -23.29
N LEU A 341 -14.34 -0.77 -24.22
CA LEU A 341 -14.86 -0.74 -25.58
C LEU A 341 -14.49 -1.99 -26.39
N TRP A 342 -13.26 -2.50 -26.21
CA TRP A 342 -12.75 -3.63 -26.98
C TRP A 342 -13.16 -5.00 -26.43
N ASN A 343 -13.40 -5.14 -25.12
CA ASN A 343 -13.94 -6.37 -24.52
C ASN A 343 -15.48 -6.44 -24.51
N SER A 344 -16.17 -5.59 -25.29
CA SER A 344 -17.64 -5.58 -25.34
C SER A 344 -18.20 -6.67 -26.28
N ASP A 345 -19.47 -7.05 -26.10
CA ASP A 345 -20.17 -8.12 -26.86
C ASP A 345 -20.11 -7.97 -28.40
N LYS A 346 -19.81 -6.75 -28.88
CA LYS A 346 -19.45 -6.45 -30.27
C LYS A 346 -18.14 -5.65 -30.24
N PRO A 347 -16.97 -6.32 -30.24
CA PRO A 347 -15.69 -5.61 -30.21
C PRO A 347 -15.63 -4.67 -31.42
N LYS A 348 -15.47 -3.37 -31.15
CA LYS A 348 -15.30 -2.39 -32.22
C LYS A 348 -13.91 -2.51 -32.83
N GLU A 349 -13.75 -1.93 -34.01
CA GLU A 349 -12.48 -1.91 -34.73
C GLU A 349 -11.33 -1.45 -33.84
N LYS A 350 -10.17 -2.08 -34.05
CA LYS A 350 -8.90 -1.74 -33.42
C LYS A 350 -8.65 -0.23 -33.52
N PRO A 351 -8.22 0.45 -32.43
CA PRO A 351 -7.97 1.88 -32.49
C PRO A 351 -6.95 2.21 -33.58
N PRO A 352 -7.22 3.23 -34.41
CA PRO A 352 -6.21 3.72 -35.35
C PRO A 352 -4.97 4.14 -34.53
N ASN A 353 -3.77 3.76 -34.92
CA ASN A 353 -2.52 4.07 -34.19
C ASN A 353 -2.32 3.41 -32.81
N PHE A 354 -2.96 2.28 -32.51
CA PHE A 354 -2.69 1.51 -31.28
C PHE A 354 -1.18 1.23 -31.04
N LYS A 355 -0.40 1.02 -32.11
CA LYS A 355 1.07 0.86 -32.01
C LYS A 355 1.77 2.09 -31.42
N GLN A 356 1.33 3.30 -31.74
CA GLN A 356 1.94 4.54 -31.21
C GLN A 356 1.61 4.70 -29.73
N TYR A 357 0.38 4.38 -29.33
CA TYR A 357 -0.03 4.33 -27.94
C TYR A 357 0.85 3.37 -27.11
N LEU A 358 1.04 2.14 -27.58
CA LEU A 358 1.90 1.17 -26.91
C LEU A 358 3.35 1.65 -26.79
N LYS A 359 3.89 2.30 -27.83
CA LYS A 359 5.23 2.90 -27.79
C LYS A 359 5.35 4.01 -26.74
N ALA A 360 4.32 4.85 -26.59
CA ALA A 360 4.30 5.88 -25.55
C ALA A 360 4.30 5.25 -24.16
N MET A 361 3.49 4.21 -23.94
CA MET A 361 3.45 3.48 -22.67
C MET A 361 4.76 2.77 -22.34
N ILE A 362 5.45 2.23 -23.34
CA ILE A 362 6.81 1.67 -23.18
C ILE A 362 7.78 2.77 -22.73
N ALA A 363 7.73 3.97 -23.31
CA ALA A 363 8.61 5.08 -22.90
C ALA A 363 8.41 5.44 -21.43
N PHE A 364 7.17 5.49 -20.93
CA PHE A 364 6.90 5.73 -19.50
C PHE A 364 7.37 4.58 -18.60
N SER A 365 7.25 3.34 -19.06
CA SER A 365 7.65 2.16 -18.27
C SER A 365 9.17 1.98 -18.22
N SER A 366 9.87 2.41 -19.26
CA SER A 366 11.33 2.43 -19.32
C SER A 366 11.97 3.62 -18.59
N HIS A 367 11.19 4.66 -18.25
CA HIS A 367 11.69 5.87 -17.60
C HIS A 367 12.38 5.56 -16.26
N GLU A 368 13.41 6.32 -15.89
CA GLU A 368 14.25 6.02 -14.73
C GLU A 368 13.54 6.20 -13.37
N SER A 369 12.58 7.12 -13.29
CA SER A 369 11.75 7.30 -12.09
C SER A 369 10.95 6.04 -11.74
N LEU A 370 10.62 5.90 -10.46
CA LEU A 370 9.81 4.78 -9.98
C LEU A 370 8.30 5.00 -10.13
N THR A 371 7.85 6.25 -10.05
CA THR A 371 6.44 6.64 -10.11
C THR A 371 5.80 6.38 -11.48
N LEU A 372 6.52 6.64 -12.57
CA LEU A 372 5.96 6.48 -13.93
C LEU A 372 5.70 5.01 -14.29
N PRO A 373 6.64 4.06 -14.07
CA PRO A 373 6.37 2.64 -14.22
C PRO A 373 5.26 2.13 -13.29
N HIS A 374 5.21 2.62 -12.04
CA HIS A 374 4.13 2.26 -11.10
C HIS A 374 2.75 2.61 -11.67
N LEU A 375 2.58 3.81 -12.24
CA LEU A 375 1.34 4.21 -12.91
C LEU A 375 1.04 3.34 -14.14
N ALA A 376 2.05 3.00 -14.94
CA ALA A 376 1.88 2.23 -16.17
C ALA A 376 1.59 0.74 -15.95
N ASN A 377 2.07 0.14 -14.85
CA ASN A 377 1.92 -1.28 -14.56
C ASN A 377 0.46 -1.74 -14.46
N GLY A 378 -0.41 -0.91 -13.86
CA GLY A 378 -1.85 -1.18 -13.79
C GLY A 378 -2.45 -1.43 -15.17
N LEU A 379 -2.10 -0.58 -16.14
CA LEU A 379 -2.54 -0.71 -17.52
C LEU A 379 -2.05 -2.02 -18.13
N TRP A 380 -0.75 -2.34 -18.01
CA TRP A 380 -0.20 -3.56 -18.59
C TRP A 380 -0.91 -4.82 -18.07
N LEU A 381 -1.15 -4.88 -16.76
CA LEU A 381 -1.90 -5.99 -16.15
C LEU A 381 -3.34 -6.06 -16.68
N THR A 382 -3.99 -4.92 -16.86
CA THR A 382 -5.35 -4.84 -17.43
C THR A 382 -5.38 -5.34 -18.88
N LEU A 383 -4.43 -4.92 -19.71
CA LEU A 383 -4.34 -5.35 -21.11
C LEU A 383 -3.97 -6.84 -21.23
N LEU A 384 -3.04 -7.35 -20.43
CA LEU A 384 -2.63 -8.77 -20.42
C LEU A 384 -3.74 -9.71 -19.96
N ARG A 385 -4.63 -9.25 -19.07
CA ARG A 385 -5.79 -10.02 -18.60
C ARG A 385 -6.95 -10.02 -19.60
N SER A 386 -6.95 -9.13 -20.59
CA SER A 386 -8.00 -9.09 -21.60
C SER A 386 -7.90 -10.28 -22.53
N PRO A 387 -8.99 -11.04 -22.76
CA PRO A 387 -8.99 -12.15 -23.71
C PRO A 387 -8.89 -11.69 -25.17
N VAL A 388 -9.25 -10.45 -25.49
CA VAL A 388 -9.21 -9.91 -26.86
C VAL A 388 -7.87 -9.24 -27.15
N ILE A 389 -7.40 -8.37 -26.24
CA ILE A 389 -6.21 -7.56 -26.47
C ILE A 389 -4.92 -8.39 -26.39
N SER A 390 -4.88 -9.40 -25.50
CA SER A 390 -3.71 -10.28 -25.36
C SER A 390 -3.37 -11.09 -26.63
N ILE A 391 -4.35 -11.28 -27.52
CA ILE A 391 -4.20 -12.02 -28.78
C ILE A 391 -3.86 -11.08 -29.95
N ASP A 392 -3.97 -9.75 -29.80
CA ASP A 392 -3.65 -8.81 -30.87
C ASP A 392 -2.15 -8.85 -31.22
N GLU A 393 -1.84 -9.05 -32.51
CA GLU A 393 -0.47 -9.17 -33.00
C GLU A 393 0.41 -7.94 -32.69
N THR A 394 -0.17 -6.73 -32.67
CA THR A 394 0.58 -5.51 -32.36
C THR A 394 0.93 -5.43 -30.89
N PHE A 395 0.09 -5.97 -30.02
CA PHE A 395 0.37 -6.09 -28.59
C PHE A 395 1.37 -7.22 -28.29
N GLN A 396 1.26 -8.38 -28.96
CA GLN A 396 2.26 -9.45 -28.79
C GLN A 396 3.66 -9.01 -29.25
N GLY A 397 3.74 -8.17 -30.30
CA GLY A 397 5.00 -7.61 -30.79
C GLY A 397 5.77 -6.75 -29.77
N ILE A 398 5.17 -6.32 -28.66
CA ILE A 398 5.86 -5.55 -27.61
C ILE A 398 6.34 -6.40 -26.42
N PHE A 399 6.01 -7.70 -26.38
CA PHE A 399 6.36 -8.57 -25.24
C PHE A 399 7.87 -8.64 -24.96
N PRO A 400 8.77 -8.71 -25.96
CA PRO A 400 10.21 -8.68 -25.69
C PRO A 400 10.64 -7.39 -24.97
N SER A 401 10.12 -6.24 -25.39
CA SER A 401 10.40 -4.96 -24.73
C SER A 401 9.86 -4.91 -23.30
N LEU A 402 8.70 -5.51 -23.04
CA LEU A 402 8.17 -5.61 -21.68
C LEU A 402 9.05 -6.49 -20.78
N LEU A 403 9.65 -7.57 -21.30
CA LEU A 403 10.58 -8.41 -20.54
C LEU A 403 11.87 -7.66 -20.20
N ASP A 404 12.41 -6.87 -21.13
CA ASP A 404 13.61 -6.05 -20.87
C ASP A 404 13.34 -4.96 -19.81
N ILE A 405 12.17 -4.32 -19.89
CA ILE A 405 11.72 -3.36 -18.86
C ILE A 405 11.54 -4.06 -17.53
N ALA A 406 10.89 -5.23 -17.52
CA ALA A 406 10.68 -6.01 -16.30
C ALA A 406 12.00 -6.38 -15.64
N LYS A 407 13.00 -6.83 -16.42
CA LYS A 407 14.36 -7.08 -15.93
C LYS A 407 14.97 -5.84 -15.28
N ALA A 408 14.92 -4.69 -15.95
CA ALA A 408 15.48 -3.44 -15.42
C ALA A 408 14.78 -2.98 -14.14
N LYS A 409 13.44 -3.12 -14.05
CA LYS A 409 12.63 -2.69 -12.89
C LYS A 409 12.59 -3.69 -11.75
N LEU A 410 13.06 -4.92 -11.96
CA LEU A 410 13.28 -5.88 -10.87
C LEU A 410 14.52 -5.56 -10.04
N PHE A 411 15.44 -4.73 -10.53
CA PHE A 411 16.60 -4.27 -9.77
C PHE A 411 16.22 -3.21 -8.75
N LYS A 412 16.75 -3.33 -7.53
CA LYS A 412 16.59 -2.32 -6.48
C LYS A 412 17.67 -1.24 -6.65
N VAL A 413 17.51 -0.36 -7.63
CA VAL A 413 18.45 0.74 -7.97
C VAL A 413 17.79 2.12 -7.82
N GLY A 414 18.62 3.17 -7.72
CA GLY A 414 18.16 4.58 -7.74
C GLY A 414 17.67 5.06 -6.39
N HIS A 415 18.41 4.71 -5.33
CA HIS A 415 18.04 5.16 -3.98
C HIS A 415 18.15 6.70 -3.89
N PRO A 416 17.19 7.41 -3.26
CA PRO A 416 17.22 8.89 -3.17
C PRO A 416 18.52 9.51 -2.65
N GLU A 417 19.28 8.75 -1.85
CA GLU A 417 20.55 9.17 -1.22
C GLU A 417 21.78 8.91 -2.11
N GLU A 418 21.66 8.13 -3.18
CA GLU A 418 22.76 7.85 -4.12
C GLU A 418 22.87 9.00 -5.13
N GLU A 419 24.03 9.66 -5.24
CA GLU A 419 24.23 10.74 -6.23
C GLU A 419 24.51 10.20 -7.64
N ASP A 420 25.04 8.98 -7.76
CA ASP A 420 25.56 8.42 -9.01
C ASP A 420 24.48 7.80 -9.92
N SER A 421 23.25 7.61 -9.43
CA SER A 421 22.18 6.97 -10.21
C SER A 421 21.26 8.01 -10.88
N PRO A 422 21.07 7.97 -12.20
CA PRO A 422 20.17 8.88 -12.91
C PRO A 422 18.72 8.91 -12.37
N GLY A 423 18.22 7.75 -11.90
CA GLY A 423 16.90 7.64 -11.28
C GLY A 423 16.77 8.26 -9.89
N SER A 424 17.89 8.53 -9.20
CA SER A 424 17.90 9.07 -7.83
C SER A 424 17.29 10.47 -7.74
N VAL A 425 17.55 11.33 -8.74
CA VAL A 425 17.03 12.71 -8.77
C VAL A 425 15.50 12.72 -8.76
N PHE A 426 14.87 11.87 -9.57
CA PHE A 426 13.41 11.73 -9.60
C PHE A 426 12.86 11.14 -8.30
N ASN A 427 13.56 10.14 -7.73
CA ASN A 427 13.10 9.48 -6.50
C ASN A 427 13.27 10.39 -5.27
N ARG A 428 14.21 11.34 -5.27
CA ARG A 428 14.35 12.37 -4.24
C ARG A 428 13.21 13.39 -4.25
N GLU A 429 12.69 13.69 -5.44
CA GLU A 429 11.50 14.53 -5.59
C GLU A 429 10.22 13.78 -5.17
N ASP A 430 10.13 12.48 -5.48
CA ASP A 430 8.91 11.69 -5.22
C ASP A 430 8.78 11.22 -3.77
N PHE A 431 9.90 10.97 -3.08
CA PHE A 431 9.90 10.28 -1.79
C PHE A 431 10.63 11.09 -0.73
N ASN A 432 9.97 11.26 0.41
CA ASN A 432 10.54 11.99 1.54
C ASN A 432 11.43 11.12 2.44
N SER A 433 11.39 9.79 2.26
CA SER A 433 12.15 8.83 3.07
C SER A 433 12.52 7.56 2.31
N GLU A 434 13.62 6.92 2.70
CA GLU A 434 14.02 5.59 2.20
C GLU A 434 12.90 4.54 2.34
N ARG A 435 12.06 4.68 3.37
CA ARG A 435 11.00 3.73 3.68
C ARG A 435 9.84 3.83 2.69
N GLU A 436 9.47 5.06 2.34
CA GLU A 436 8.47 5.32 1.30
C GLU A 436 8.97 4.76 -0.04
N PHE A 437 10.23 5.07 -0.39
CA PHE A 437 10.90 4.53 -1.58
C PHE A 437 10.92 2.99 -1.58
N THR A 438 11.39 2.36 -0.50
CA THR A 438 11.47 0.89 -0.41
C THR A 438 10.10 0.22 -0.46
N SER A 439 9.07 0.84 0.12
CA SER A 439 7.69 0.36 0.06
C SER A 439 7.15 0.41 -1.37
N VAL A 440 7.24 1.55 -2.03
CA VAL A 440 6.76 1.72 -3.42
C VAL A 440 7.58 0.86 -4.37
N ASN A 441 8.89 0.76 -4.17
CA ASN A 441 9.73 -0.12 -4.99
C ASN A 441 9.35 -1.60 -4.83
N GLY A 442 9.03 -2.01 -3.59
CA GLY A 442 8.46 -3.34 -3.34
C GLY A 442 7.15 -3.59 -4.09
N GLN A 443 6.26 -2.59 -4.15
CA GLN A 443 5.00 -2.66 -4.90
C GLN A 443 5.25 -2.76 -6.41
N VAL A 444 6.08 -1.88 -6.98
CA VAL A 444 6.44 -1.90 -8.40
C VAL A 444 7.05 -3.24 -8.79
N ARG A 445 7.99 -3.77 -8.00
CA ARG A 445 8.58 -5.10 -8.25
C ARG A 445 7.51 -6.20 -8.20
N GLY A 446 6.57 -6.11 -7.26
CA GLY A 446 5.44 -7.06 -7.17
C GLY A 446 4.53 -7.02 -8.40
N GLU A 447 4.20 -5.83 -8.89
CA GLU A 447 3.41 -5.63 -10.11
C GLU A 447 4.15 -6.14 -11.35
N VAL A 448 5.45 -5.87 -11.46
CA VAL A 448 6.31 -6.38 -12.54
C VAL A 448 6.36 -7.91 -12.51
N MET A 449 6.45 -8.54 -11.33
CA MET A 449 6.33 -10.00 -11.20
C MET A 449 4.95 -10.49 -11.69
N ASP A 450 3.87 -9.76 -11.42
CA ASP A 450 2.55 -10.11 -11.94
C ASP A 450 2.48 -9.96 -13.47
N ILE A 451 3.12 -8.96 -14.07
CA ILE A 451 3.24 -8.82 -15.53
C ILE A 451 3.94 -10.05 -16.11
N ILE A 452 5.09 -10.45 -15.54
CA ILE A 452 5.83 -11.66 -15.94
C ILE A 452 4.93 -12.91 -15.83
N ARG A 453 4.19 -13.06 -14.73
CA ARG A 453 3.25 -14.18 -14.54
C ARG A 453 2.21 -14.29 -15.66
N HIS A 454 1.65 -13.17 -16.10
CA HIS A 454 0.67 -13.18 -17.21
C HIS A 454 1.36 -13.43 -18.55
N LEU A 455 2.55 -12.87 -18.78
CA LEU A 455 3.35 -13.16 -19.97
C LEU A 455 3.72 -14.65 -20.06
N THR A 456 4.06 -15.30 -18.94
CA THR A 456 4.34 -16.75 -18.92
C THR A 456 3.12 -17.60 -19.26
N MET A 457 1.91 -17.18 -18.91
CA MET A 457 0.70 -17.90 -19.32
C MET A 457 0.47 -17.83 -20.84
N LEU A 458 0.93 -16.76 -21.51
CA LEU A 458 0.79 -16.56 -22.96
C LEU A 458 1.97 -17.15 -23.75
N HIS A 459 3.20 -16.94 -23.27
CA HIS A 459 4.46 -17.34 -23.90
C HIS A 459 5.39 -18.04 -22.89
N PRO A 460 5.07 -19.27 -22.44
CA PRO A 460 5.82 -19.97 -21.40
C PRO A 460 7.27 -20.29 -21.79
N VAL A 461 7.50 -20.64 -23.05
CA VAL A 461 8.84 -21.00 -23.55
C VAL A 461 9.74 -19.76 -23.58
N ASP A 462 9.31 -18.68 -24.24
CA ASP A 462 10.11 -17.46 -24.40
C ASP A 462 10.47 -16.84 -23.04
N THR A 463 9.50 -16.77 -22.12
CA THR A 463 9.74 -16.23 -20.77
C THR A 463 10.71 -17.09 -19.96
N PHE A 464 10.67 -18.42 -20.10
CA PHE A 464 11.64 -19.30 -19.47
C PHE A 464 13.05 -19.15 -20.08
N LEU A 465 13.15 -19.17 -21.43
CA LEU A 465 14.44 -19.05 -22.12
C LEU A 465 15.15 -17.74 -21.78
N TYR A 466 14.42 -16.64 -21.67
CA TYR A 466 14.96 -15.35 -21.22
C TYR A 466 15.55 -15.43 -19.80
N GLY A 467 14.84 -16.09 -18.88
CA GLY A 467 15.31 -16.31 -17.50
C GLY A 467 16.52 -17.24 -17.43
N ALA A 468 16.53 -18.31 -18.23
CA ALA A 468 17.63 -19.26 -18.32
C ALA A 468 18.91 -18.59 -18.87
N ASP A 469 18.80 -17.79 -19.93
CA ASP A 469 19.93 -17.02 -20.47
C ASP A 469 20.50 -16.05 -19.43
N TRP A 470 19.62 -15.32 -18.75
CA TRP A 470 20.02 -14.41 -17.68
C TRP A 470 20.70 -15.15 -16.52
N LEU A 471 20.16 -16.30 -16.07
CA LEU A 471 20.77 -17.11 -15.02
C LEU A 471 22.17 -17.60 -15.41
N LEU A 472 22.32 -18.21 -16.59
CA LEU A 472 23.59 -18.75 -17.04
C LEU A 472 24.64 -17.64 -17.21
N GLN A 473 24.25 -16.46 -17.71
CA GLN A 473 25.13 -15.29 -17.76
C GLN A 473 25.56 -14.79 -16.36
N ARG A 474 24.67 -14.83 -15.36
CA ARG A 474 25.02 -14.40 -14.00
C ARG A 474 25.93 -15.39 -13.30
N VAL A 475 25.72 -16.70 -13.51
CA VAL A 475 26.61 -17.73 -12.96
C VAL A 475 28.03 -17.53 -13.46
N THR A 476 28.24 -17.28 -14.76
CA THR A 476 29.58 -17.08 -15.32
C THR A 476 30.24 -15.78 -14.87
N GLN A 477 29.45 -14.74 -14.55
CA GLN A 477 29.95 -13.45 -14.07
C GLN A 477 30.20 -13.43 -12.56
N THR A 478 29.69 -14.41 -11.81
CA THR A 478 29.91 -14.49 -10.36
C THR A 478 31.33 -14.99 -10.12
N PRO A 479 32.24 -14.19 -9.54
CA PRO A 479 33.63 -14.58 -9.40
C PRO A 479 33.80 -15.63 -8.30
N ALA A 480 34.92 -16.35 -8.38
CA ALA A 480 35.31 -17.34 -7.39
C ALA A 480 35.46 -16.69 -5.98
N PRO A 481 35.23 -17.44 -4.89
CA PRO A 481 35.16 -16.90 -3.52
C PRO A 481 36.45 -16.23 -3.00
N ASP A 482 37.58 -16.39 -3.70
CA ASP A 482 38.87 -15.82 -3.33
C ASP A 482 39.22 -14.54 -4.09
N VAL A 483 38.39 -14.12 -5.05
CA VAL A 483 38.55 -12.86 -5.78
C VAL A 483 38.01 -11.72 -4.93
N LYS A 484 38.84 -10.71 -4.67
CA LYS A 484 38.40 -9.47 -4.01
C LYS A 484 37.68 -8.59 -5.01
N ILE A 485 36.44 -8.23 -4.69
CA ILE A 485 35.58 -7.35 -5.48
C ILE A 485 35.39 -6.05 -4.69
N SER A 486 35.17 -4.92 -5.37
CA SER A 486 34.80 -3.69 -4.68
C SER A 486 33.42 -3.79 -4.00
N ALA A 487 33.15 -2.92 -3.03
CA ALA A 487 31.87 -2.88 -2.33
C ALA A 487 30.70 -2.55 -3.28
N GLN A 488 30.90 -1.62 -4.22
CA GLN A 488 29.89 -1.20 -5.21
C GLN A 488 29.53 -2.33 -6.18
N GLU A 489 30.52 -3.05 -6.69
CA GLU A 489 30.29 -4.21 -7.56
C GLU A 489 29.61 -5.36 -6.81
N THR A 490 29.92 -5.54 -5.52
CA THR A 490 29.25 -6.52 -4.66
C THR A 490 27.77 -6.18 -4.48
N GLU A 491 27.45 -4.91 -4.22
CA GLU A 491 26.07 -4.43 -4.08
C GLU A 491 25.26 -4.58 -5.37
N LYS A 492 25.84 -4.19 -6.51
CA LYS A 492 25.23 -4.41 -7.83
C LYS A 492 24.95 -5.89 -8.08
N MET A 493 25.89 -6.76 -7.75
CA MET A 493 25.73 -8.21 -7.90
C MET A 493 24.61 -8.76 -7.01
N ILE A 494 24.49 -8.28 -5.76
CA ILE A 494 23.39 -8.65 -4.86
C ILE A 494 22.04 -8.27 -5.49
N GLN A 495 21.91 -7.04 -6.00
CA GLN A 495 20.68 -6.56 -6.62
C GLN A 495 20.31 -7.35 -7.89
N GLU A 496 21.30 -7.74 -8.69
CA GLU A 496 21.09 -8.53 -9.90
C GLU A 496 20.61 -9.95 -9.61
N TRP A 497 21.23 -10.63 -8.63
CA TRP A 497 20.80 -11.95 -8.16
C TRP A 497 19.41 -11.91 -7.52
N ASP A 498 19.12 -10.87 -6.73
CA ASP A 498 17.82 -10.63 -6.10
C ASP A 498 16.71 -10.39 -7.14
N GLY A 499 17.02 -9.69 -8.24
CA GLY A 499 16.14 -9.49 -9.39
C GLY A 499 15.89 -10.77 -10.18
N LEU A 500 16.95 -11.53 -10.50
CA LEU A 500 16.86 -12.81 -11.22
C LEU A 500 16.00 -13.82 -10.46
N THR A 501 16.19 -13.90 -9.14
CA THR A 501 15.45 -14.82 -8.27
C THR A 501 13.94 -14.55 -8.34
N ARG A 502 13.53 -13.27 -8.27
CA ARG A 502 12.12 -12.88 -8.40
C ARG A 502 11.56 -13.16 -9.79
N TYR A 503 12.36 -12.95 -10.84
CA TYR A 503 11.97 -13.28 -12.20
C TYR A 503 11.66 -14.78 -12.32
N LEU A 504 12.58 -15.64 -11.86
CA LEU A 504 12.41 -17.10 -11.91
C LEU A 504 11.22 -17.56 -11.06
N ASP A 505 11.04 -17.04 -9.85
CA ASP A 505 9.87 -17.36 -9.03
C ASP A 505 8.55 -16.98 -9.74
N ALA A 506 8.49 -15.80 -10.36
CA ALA A 506 7.33 -15.34 -11.12
C ALA A 506 7.01 -16.30 -12.28
N VAL A 507 7.99 -16.64 -13.12
CA VAL A 507 7.83 -17.58 -14.25
C VAL A 507 7.39 -18.96 -13.73
N MET A 508 8.13 -19.53 -12.78
CA MET A 508 7.90 -20.89 -12.31
C MET A 508 6.56 -21.06 -11.56
N SER A 509 6.04 -19.99 -10.95
CA SER A 509 4.73 -19.98 -10.30
C SER A 509 3.54 -20.19 -11.27
N ARG A 510 3.76 -19.95 -12.58
CA ARG A 510 2.74 -20.05 -13.64
C ARG A 510 3.06 -21.09 -14.70
N PHE A 511 4.33 -21.37 -14.98
CA PHE A 511 4.76 -22.33 -16.01
C PHE A 511 4.01 -23.68 -15.93
N PHE A 512 3.92 -24.28 -14.73
CA PHE A 512 3.22 -25.57 -14.52
C PHE A 512 1.69 -25.47 -14.48
N LYS A 513 1.11 -24.28 -14.70
CA LYS A 513 -0.34 -24.07 -14.81
C LYS A 513 -0.80 -23.89 -16.25
N VAL A 514 0.12 -23.89 -17.21
CA VAL A 514 -0.20 -23.81 -18.64
C VAL A 514 -0.63 -25.20 -19.13
N ASP A 515 -1.72 -25.31 -19.88
CA ASP A 515 -2.33 -26.60 -20.22
C ASP A 515 -1.38 -27.57 -20.97
N ASN A 516 -0.45 -27.07 -21.78
CA ASN A 516 0.48 -27.85 -22.59
C ASN A 516 1.90 -27.97 -22.00
N TYR A 517 2.06 -27.77 -20.68
CA TYR A 517 3.39 -27.78 -20.05
C TYR A 517 4.17 -29.09 -20.25
N GLU A 518 3.51 -30.26 -20.30
CA GLU A 518 4.17 -31.56 -20.48
C GLU A 518 4.79 -31.71 -21.87
N GLU A 519 4.09 -31.25 -22.90
CA GLU A 519 4.59 -31.24 -24.29
C GLU A 519 5.81 -30.32 -24.41
N ILE A 520 5.75 -29.14 -23.79
CA ILE A 520 6.86 -28.19 -23.76
C ILE A 520 8.10 -28.81 -23.11
N ILE A 521 7.93 -29.49 -21.97
CA ILE A 521 9.04 -30.15 -21.27
C ILE A 521 9.71 -31.23 -22.14
N GLN A 522 8.93 -31.95 -22.96
CA GLN A 522 9.45 -33.01 -23.84
C GLN A 522 10.00 -32.47 -25.18
N SER A 523 9.68 -31.22 -25.52
CA SER A 523 10.07 -30.58 -26.78
C SER A 523 11.55 -30.20 -26.85
N GLN A 524 12.03 -30.03 -28.10
CA GLN A 524 13.29 -29.37 -28.39
C GLN A 524 13.07 -27.86 -28.54
N VAL A 525 13.95 -27.09 -27.90
CA VAL A 525 13.94 -25.62 -27.95
C VAL A 525 15.27 -25.12 -28.51
N THR A 526 15.21 -24.03 -29.27
CA THR A 526 16.42 -23.36 -29.77
C THR A 526 16.90 -22.38 -28.72
N PHE A 527 18.03 -22.66 -28.09
CA PHE A 527 18.67 -21.82 -27.10
C PHE A 527 20.06 -21.40 -27.58
N ARG A 528 20.33 -20.09 -27.64
CA ARG A 528 21.59 -19.51 -28.16
C ARG A 528 22.02 -20.09 -29.53
N GLY A 529 21.06 -20.35 -30.41
CA GLY A 529 21.28 -20.92 -31.75
C GLY A 529 21.51 -22.43 -31.80
N THR A 530 21.42 -23.15 -30.67
CA THR A 530 21.55 -24.61 -30.60
C THR A 530 20.24 -25.25 -30.19
N SER A 531 19.84 -26.36 -30.82
CA SER A 531 18.66 -27.13 -30.41
C SER A 531 19.01 -28.04 -29.23
N VAL A 532 18.38 -27.79 -28.09
CA VAL A 532 18.55 -28.56 -26.85
C VAL A 532 17.18 -29.01 -26.36
N THR A 533 17.09 -30.21 -25.78
CA THR A 533 15.87 -30.65 -25.09
C THR A 533 15.63 -29.79 -23.85
N PHE A 534 14.38 -29.39 -23.62
CA PHE A 534 14.04 -28.45 -22.55
C PHE A 534 14.52 -28.92 -21.17
N VAL A 535 14.41 -30.22 -20.86
CA VAL A 535 14.87 -30.81 -19.59
C VAL A 535 16.38 -30.70 -19.41
N GLU A 536 17.17 -30.87 -20.47
CA GLU A 536 18.62 -30.79 -20.43
C GLU A 536 19.08 -29.35 -20.17
N LEU A 537 18.40 -28.34 -20.73
CA LEU A 537 18.65 -26.93 -20.41
C LEU A 537 18.35 -26.62 -18.93
N VAL A 538 17.23 -27.15 -18.40
CA VAL A 538 16.90 -27.01 -16.98
C VAL A 538 17.96 -27.66 -16.09
N ARG A 539 18.43 -28.85 -16.46
CA ARG A 539 19.54 -29.54 -15.77
C ARG A 539 20.79 -28.66 -15.73
N GLU A 540 21.17 -28.07 -16.86
CA GLU A 540 22.32 -27.17 -16.95
C GLU A 540 22.14 -25.96 -16.01
N CYS A 541 20.94 -25.37 -15.96
CA CYS A 541 20.63 -24.26 -15.06
C CYS A 541 20.77 -24.65 -13.58
N ILE A 542 20.23 -25.81 -13.18
CA ILE A 542 20.33 -26.30 -11.79
C ILE A 542 21.80 -26.57 -11.44
N GLN A 543 22.53 -27.33 -12.26
CA GLN A 543 23.94 -27.66 -12.01
C GLN A 543 24.82 -26.42 -11.94
N SER A 544 24.63 -25.47 -12.86
CA SER A 544 25.32 -24.18 -12.87
C SER A 544 25.08 -23.39 -11.58
N THR A 545 23.83 -23.37 -11.10
CA THR A 545 23.46 -22.69 -9.84
C THR A 545 24.08 -23.37 -8.62
N LEU A 546 24.12 -24.72 -8.58
CA LEU A 546 24.75 -25.47 -7.48
C LEU A 546 26.27 -25.22 -7.38
N ASN A 547 26.92 -24.95 -8.51
CA ASN A 547 28.36 -24.66 -8.58
C ASN A 547 28.72 -23.26 -8.05
N VAL A 548 27.76 -22.34 -7.88
CA VAL A 548 28.02 -21.00 -7.36
C VAL A 548 28.40 -21.06 -5.88
N ASN A 549 29.63 -20.66 -5.54
CA ASN A 549 30.10 -20.51 -4.17
C ASN A 549 30.50 -19.05 -3.93
N SER A 550 29.87 -18.40 -2.95
CA SER A 550 30.15 -17.01 -2.58
C SER A 550 30.38 -16.88 -1.08
N LYS A 551 31.25 -15.96 -0.67
CA LYS A 551 31.42 -15.55 0.74
C LYS A 551 30.40 -14.50 1.19
N VAL A 552 29.57 -14.01 0.25
CA VAL A 552 28.52 -13.00 0.51
C VAL A 552 27.21 -13.72 0.86
N PRO A 553 26.67 -13.54 2.09
CA PRO A 553 25.45 -14.24 2.52
C PRO A 553 24.23 -14.00 1.62
N ASP A 554 24.02 -12.76 1.17
CA ASP A 554 22.84 -12.38 0.37
C ASP A 554 22.79 -13.05 -1.02
N ILE A 555 23.97 -13.31 -1.60
CA ILE A 555 24.10 -14.05 -2.86
C ILE A 555 23.74 -15.50 -2.62
N LEU A 556 24.20 -16.11 -1.51
CA LEU A 556 23.83 -17.48 -1.18
C LEU A 556 22.34 -17.64 -0.91
N SER A 557 21.66 -16.67 -0.28
CA SER A 557 20.20 -16.69 -0.18
C SER A 557 19.53 -16.62 -1.55
N SER A 558 20.00 -15.73 -2.43
CA SER A 558 19.43 -15.59 -3.78
C SER A 558 19.66 -16.85 -4.64
N VAL A 559 20.84 -17.45 -4.57
CA VAL A 559 21.18 -18.73 -5.23
C VAL A 559 20.29 -19.86 -4.69
N THR A 560 20.06 -19.90 -3.37
CA THR A 560 19.17 -20.86 -2.74
C THR A 560 17.75 -20.72 -3.29
N ASP A 561 17.22 -19.50 -3.33
CA ASP A 561 15.87 -19.21 -3.80
C ASP A 561 15.71 -19.45 -5.32
N ALA A 562 16.71 -19.10 -6.13
CA ALA A 562 16.74 -19.40 -7.57
C ALA A 562 16.73 -20.92 -7.81
N THR A 563 17.48 -21.69 -7.01
CA THR A 563 17.45 -23.16 -7.07
C THR A 563 16.07 -23.68 -6.66
N GLN A 564 15.46 -23.13 -5.60
CA GLN A 564 14.13 -23.51 -5.13
C GLN A 564 13.02 -23.27 -6.16
N ALA A 565 13.15 -22.23 -6.99
CA ALA A 565 12.21 -21.96 -8.08
C ALA A 565 12.20 -23.09 -9.12
N LEU A 566 13.36 -23.72 -9.35
CA LEU A 566 13.54 -24.81 -10.32
C LEU A 566 13.24 -26.22 -9.76
N TYR A 567 12.97 -26.35 -8.46
CA TYR A 567 12.67 -27.65 -7.82
C TYR A 567 11.60 -28.50 -8.50
N PRO A 568 10.49 -27.95 -9.01
CA PRO A 568 9.46 -28.78 -9.66
C PRO A 568 10.00 -29.69 -10.78
N PHE A 569 11.12 -29.32 -11.42
CA PHE A 569 11.76 -30.13 -12.46
C PHE A 569 12.56 -31.34 -11.93
N LEU A 570 12.87 -31.40 -10.64
CA LEU A 570 13.54 -32.54 -10.02
C LEU A 570 12.73 -33.85 -10.14
N LYS A 571 11.42 -33.76 -10.42
CA LYS A 571 10.58 -34.93 -10.75
C LYS A 571 11.09 -35.69 -11.98
N TYR A 572 11.62 -34.95 -12.97
CA TYR A 572 12.08 -35.50 -14.25
C TYR A 572 13.54 -35.97 -14.19
N LYS A 573 14.38 -35.35 -13.34
CA LYS A 573 15.80 -35.71 -13.16
C LYS A 573 16.13 -35.92 -11.68
N LYS A 574 15.80 -37.11 -11.18
CA LYS A 574 15.93 -37.51 -9.76
C LYS A 574 17.39 -37.59 -9.28
N ASP A 575 18.34 -37.73 -10.19
CA ASP A 575 19.78 -37.80 -9.92
C ASP A 575 20.33 -36.54 -9.23
N LEU A 576 19.74 -35.37 -9.50
CA LEU A 576 20.19 -34.09 -8.93
C LEU A 576 19.74 -33.87 -7.47
N LEU A 577 18.76 -34.63 -6.98
CA LEU A 577 18.14 -34.39 -5.66
C LEU A 577 19.17 -34.40 -4.53
N MET A 578 20.10 -35.36 -4.54
CA MET A 578 21.13 -35.49 -3.51
C MET A 578 22.18 -34.38 -3.61
N GLU A 579 22.49 -33.89 -4.81
CA GLU A 579 23.40 -32.77 -5.01
C GLU A 579 22.80 -31.46 -4.46
N VAL A 580 21.52 -31.22 -4.74
CA VAL A 580 20.76 -30.10 -4.18
C VAL A 580 20.75 -30.16 -2.66
N LEU A 581 20.41 -31.32 -2.08
CA LEU A 581 20.34 -31.49 -0.63
C LEU A 581 21.71 -31.24 0.05
N LYS A 582 22.80 -31.77 -0.53
CA LYS A 582 24.16 -31.52 -0.05
C LYS A 582 24.49 -30.02 -0.06
N LYS A 583 24.15 -29.31 -1.14
CA LYS A 583 24.36 -27.86 -1.24
C LYS A 583 23.56 -27.10 -0.19
N MET A 584 22.29 -27.45 0.04
CA MET A 584 21.48 -26.78 1.06
C MET A 584 22.06 -26.95 2.47
N PHE A 585 22.51 -28.16 2.84
CA PHE A 585 23.18 -28.39 4.13
C PHE A 585 24.50 -27.62 4.27
N GLN A 586 25.27 -27.44 3.18
CA GLN A 586 26.44 -26.57 3.20
C GLN A 586 26.07 -25.12 3.53
N VAL A 587 24.95 -24.60 2.99
CA VAL A 587 24.47 -23.24 3.30
C VAL A 587 23.92 -23.14 4.74
N VAL A 588 23.30 -24.20 5.28
CA VAL A 588 22.86 -24.24 6.70
C VAL A 588 24.03 -24.12 7.67
N LEU A 589 25.21 -24.59 7.28
CA LEU A 589 26.45 -24.48 8.06
C LEU A 589 27.31 -23.27 7.67
N PHE A 590 26.82 -22.42 6.77
CA PHE A 590 27.57 -21.28 6.27
C PHE A 590 27.89 -20.29 7.40
N ASN A 591 29.14 -19.82 7.40
CA ASN A 591 29.62 -18.83 8.33
C ASN A 591 30.73 -17.98 7.70
N THR A 592 30.83 -16.72 8.12
CA THR A 592 31.83 -15.75 7.69
C THR A 592 32.99 -15.59 8.69
N THR A 593 32.77 -15.91 9.98
CA THR A 593 33.77 -15.68 11.05
C THR A 593 34.75 -16.85 11.26
N GLY A 594 34.56 -17.98 10.58
CA GLY A 594 35.35 -19.20 10.75
C GLY A 594 35.02 -20.00 12.02
N GLU A 595 34.43 -19.38 13.05
CA GLU A 595 34.00 -20.07 14.27
C GLU A 595 32.58 -20.66 14.14
N PRO A 596 32.40 -21.98 14.28
CA PRO A 596 31.09 -22.62 14.07
C PRO A 596 30.02 -22.24 15.12
N LYS A 597 30.40 -21.54 16.21
CA LYS A 597 29.51 -21.14 17.32
C LYS A 597 29.05 -19.68 17.28
N GLY A 598 29.49 -18.89 16.29
CA GLY A 598 29.16 -17.46 16.19
C GLY A 598 30.13 -16.55 16.94
N PRO A 599 29.88 -15.22 17.00
CA PRO A 599 28.63 -14.55 16.66
C PRO A 599 28.33 -14.54 15.16
N TRP A 600 27.07 -14.79 14.80
CA TRP A 600 26.60 -14.76 13.41
C TRP A 600 25.96 -13.41 13.10
N SER A 601 26.26 -12.86 11.92
CA SER A 601 25.54 -11.67 11.44
C SER A 601 24.08 -12.00 11.11
N PRO A 602 23.17 -11.02 11.14
CA PRO A 602 21.78 -11.20 10.71
C PRO A 602 21.65 -11.76 9.30
N ASP A 603 22.53 -11.36 8.37
CA ASP A 603 22.51 -11.79 6.97
C ASP A 603 22.92 -13.27 6.82
N VAL A 604 23.90 -13.74 7.62
CA VAL A 604 24.23 -15.16 7.71
C VAL A 604 23.05 -15.96 8.24
N LEU A 605 22.40 -15.49 9.31
CA LEU A 605 21.19 -16.11 9.86
C LEU A 605 20.02 -16.08 8.87
N HIS A 606 19.97 -15.08 7.98
CA HIS A 606 18.99 -15.01 6.90
C HIS A 606 19.25 -16.10 5.85
N ALA A 607 20.47 -16.20 5.32
CA ALA A 607 20.84 -17.23 4.35
C ALA A 607 20.62 -18.66 4.87
N ARG A 608 20.99 -18.91 6.14
CA ARG A 608 20.77 -20.22 6.80
C ARG A 608 19.28 -20.57 6.91
N ARG A 609 18.42 -19.59 7.23
CA ARG A 609 16.96 -19.78 7.27
C ARG A 609 16.37 -20.11 5.90
N HIS A 610 16.83 -19.45 4.84
CA HIS A 610 16.43 -19.75 3.47
C HIS A 610 16.77 -21.19 3.08
N ALA A 611 17.98 -21.65 3.42
CA ALA A 611 18.38 -23.04 3.20
C ALA A 611 17.54 -24.05 4.01
N CYS A 612 17.23 -23.75 5.29
CA CYS A 612 16.32 -24.60 6.08
C CYS A 612 14.91 -24.68 5.47
N GLY A 613 14.38 -23.55 4.98
CA GLY A 613 13.12 -23.50 4.25
C GLY A 613 13.14 -24.31 2.95
N ALA A 614 14.27 -24.28 2.23
CA ALA A 614 14.53 -25.09 1.05
C ALA A 614 14.37 -26.59 1.35
N ILE A 615 14.99 -27.05 2.44
CA ILE A 615 14.96 -28.44 2.88
C ILE A 615 13.52 -28.86 3.21
N ILE A 616 12.73 -28.02 3.89
CA ILE A 616 11.30 -28.29 4.13
C ILE A 616 10.56 -28.51 2.80
N LYS A 617 10.78 -27.63 1.81
CA LYS A 617 10.12 -27.73 0.50
C LYS A 617 10.50 -29.04 -0.21
N ILE A 618 11.77 -29.43 -0.14
CA ILE A 618 12.26 -30.72 -0.68
C ILE A 618 11.55 -31.89 0.03
N CYS A 619 11.54 -31.91 1.37
CA CYS A 619 10.88 -32.98 2.13
C CYS A 619 9.39 -33.09 1.83
N LYS A 620 8.72 -31.95 1.58
CA LYS A 620 7.29 -31.90 1.27
C LYS A 620 6.97 -32.39 -0.15
N GLU A 621 7.72 -31.93 -1.15
CA GLU A 621 7.44 -32.22 -2.58
C GLU A 621 8.06 -33.54 -3.06
N PHE A 622 9.20 -33.95 -2.50
CA PHE A 622 10.00 -35.09 -2.93
C PHE A 622 10.23 -36.14 -1.85
N GLY A 623 9.43 -36.13 -0.77
CA GLY A 623 9.60 -37.03 0.38
C GLY A 623 9.65 -38.52 0.01
N ASP A 624 8.92 -38.95 -1.02
CA ASP A 624 8.91 -40.35 -1.48
C ASP A 624 10.29 -40.82 -1.97
N LEU A 625 11.10 -39.90 -2.54
CA LEU A 625 12.48 -40.18 -2.98
C LEU A 625 13.48 -40.18 -1.81
N LEU A 626 13.12 -39.58 -0.68
CA LEU A 626 13.96 -39.50 0.51
C LEU A 626 13.80 -40.71 1.45
N VAL A 627 12.76 -41.53 1.27
CA VAL A 627 12.49 -42.72 2.10
C VAL A 627 13.72 -43.64 2.23
N PRO A 628 14.47 -43.99 1.16
CA PRO A 628 15.64 -44.88 1.28
C PRO A 628 16.81 -44.26 2.05
N VAL A 629 16.89 -42.94 2.12
CA VAL A 629 18.00 -42.18 2.74
C VAL A 629 17.58 -41.50 4.05
N PHE A 630 16.37 -41.77 4.55
CA PHE A 630 15.82 -41.09 5.71
C PHE A 630 16.66 -41.27 6.98
N ASP A 631 17.19 -42.47 7.23
CA ASP A 631 18.03 -42.72 8.41
C ASP A 631 19.34 -41.92 8.35
N ALA A 632 19.96 -41.84 7.17
CA ALA A 632 21.16 -41.01 6.97
C ALA A 632 20.85 -39.52 7.15
N LEU A 633 19.70 -39.06 6.65
CA LEU A 633 19.23 -37.69 6.83
C LEU A 633 18.97 -37.36 8.32
N LYS A 634 18.31 -38.28 9.04
CA LYS A 634 18.03 -38.19 10.47
C LYS A 634 19.32 -38.06 11.29
N GLU A 635 20.29 -38.94 11.06
CA GLU A 635 21.58 -38.91 11.76
C GLU A 635 22.37 -37.64 11.43
N HIS A 636 22.35 -37.19 10.18
CA HIS A 636 22.98 -35.92 9.81
C HIS A 636 22.35 -34.74 10.56
N VAL A 637 21.02 -34.60 10.57
CA VAL A 637 20.34 -33.51 11.28
C VAL A 637 20.57 -33.57 12.79
N LYS A 638 20.58 -34.77 13.40
CA LYS A 638 20.94 -34.92 14.81
C LYS A 638 22.36 -34.45 15.10
N SER A 639 23.32 -34.75 14.22
CA SER A 639 24.70 -34.27 14.38
C SER A 639 24.79 -32.74 14.41
N LEU A 640 23.92 -32.04 13.68
CA LEU A 640 23.82 -30.57 13.69
C LEU A 640 23.27 -30.01 15.02
N PHE A 641 22.56 -30.82 15.81
CA PHE A 641 22.01 -30.41 17.10
C PHE A 641 22.99 -30.58 18.26
N VAL A 642 24.09 -31.29 18.03
CA VAL A 642 25.19 -31.45 19.00
C VAL A 642 25.95 -30.13 19.11
N GLY A 643 26.07 -29.60 20.33
CA GLY A 643 26.61 -28.26 20.58
C GLY A 643 25.65 -27.14 20.19
N GLU A 644 26.14 -25.91 20.04
CA GLU A 644 25.37 -24.73 19.60
C GLU A 644 25.62 -24.38 18.12
N LEU A 645 25.77 -25.38 17.24
CA LEU A 645 26.08 -25.17 15.81
C LEU A 645 24.95 -24.49 15.04
N VAL A 646 23.70 -24.71 15.46
CA VAL A 646 22.48 -24.23 14.79
C VAL A 646 21.56 -23.53 15.81
N PRO A 647 21.03 -22.33 15.48
CA PRO A 647 20.06 -21.60 16.31
C PRO A 647 18.78 -22.41 16.61
N VAL A 648 18.08 -22.09 17.71
CA VAL A 648 16.81 -22.75 18.09
C VAL A 648 15.80 -22.76 16.94
N LYS A 649 15.63 -21.62 16.25
CA LYS A 649 14.66 -21.48 15.16
C LYS A 649 14.96 -22.45 14.01
N ASP A 650 16.22 -22.53 13.61
CA ASP A 650 16.66 -23.42 12.53
C ASP A 650 16.55 -24.90 12.94
N ARG A 651 16.82 -25.23 14.22
CA ARG A 651 16.56 -26.58 14.75
C ARG A 651 15.09 -26.97 14.63
N CYS A 652 14.18 -26.03 14.90
CA CYS A 652 12.75 -26.27 14.77
C CYS A 652 12.37 -26.53 13.31
N THR A 653 12.85 -25.70 12.38
CA THR A 653 12.63 -25.86 10.94
C THR A 653 13.18 -27.19 10.40
N LEU A 654 14.38 -27.61 10.85
CA LEU A 654 14.94 -28.90 10.47
C LEU A 654 14.20 -30.09 11.10
N THR A 655 13.75 -29.95 12.35
CA THR A 655 12.88 -30.95 12.99
C THR A 655 11.56 -31.06 12.24
N GLU A 656 10.97 -29.93 11.82
CA GLU A 656 9.78 -29.88 10.98
C GLU A 656 10.00 -30.61 9.67
N ALA A 657 11.14 -30.38 9.00
CA ALA A 657 11.50 -31.09 7.76
C ALA A 657 11.57 -32.62 7.96
N LEU A 658 12.17 -33.09 9.06
CA LEU A 658 12.22 -34.52 9.38
C LEU A 658 10.83 -35.12 9.63
N VAL A 659 9.94 -34.39 10.33
CA VAL A 659 8.54 -34.84 10.55
C VAL A 659 7.78 -34.88 9.22
N ILE A 660 8.00 -33.92 8.32
CA ILE A 660 7.38 -33.94 6.99
C ILE A 660 7.86 -35.14 6.18
N ALA A 661 9.16 -35.42 6.19
CA ALA A 661 9.72 -36.57 5.51
C ALA A 661 9.25 -37.90 6.11
N SER A 662 9.07 -37.98 7.44
CA SER A 662 8.59 -39.18 8.11
C SER A 662 7.14 -39.55 7.75
N ASN A 663 6.33 -38.57 7.31
CA ASN A 663 4.97 -38.82 6.80
C ASN A 663 4.95 -39.72 5.54
N LYS A 664 6.08 -39.92 4.86
CA LYS A 664 6.20 -40.81 3.69
C LYS A 664 6.73 -42.21 4.04
N LEU A 665 7.07 -42.46 5.30
CA LEU A 665 7.50 -43.78 5.78
C LEU A 665 6.30 -44.68 6.09
N SER A 666 6.54 -45.97 6.34
CA SER A 666 5.52 -46.84 6.90
C SER A 666 5.08 -46.36 8.29
N LYS A 667 3.84 -46.67 8.69
CA LYS A 667 3.25 -46.24 9.96
C LYS A 667 4.10 -46.65 11.17
N GLU A 668 4.68 -47.84 11.14
CA GLU A 668 5.53 -48.37 12.21
C GLU A 668 6.79 -47.52 12.37
N LYS A 669 7.50 -47.27 11.26
CA LYS A 669 8.72 -46.45 11.25
C LYS A 669 8.44 -44.98 11.60
N GLN A 670 7.31 -44.45 11.16
CA GLN A 670 6.89 -43.11 11.54
C GLN A 670 6.64 -43.02 13.06
N ASN A 671 5.93 -44.00 13.63
CA ASN A 671 5.67 -44.06 15.07
C ASN A 671 6.96 -44.20 15.88
N GLU A 672 7.87 -45.09 15.47
CA GLU A 672 9.19 -45.24 16.10
C GLU A 672 9.96 -43.92 16.11
N PHE A 673 9.99 -43.22 14.98
CA PHE A 673 10.63 -41.91 14.87
C PHE A 673 9.97 -40.84 15.77
N LEU A 674 8.63 -40.77 15.81
CA LEU A 674 7.92 -39.82 16.66
C LEU A 674 8.17 -40.08 18.15
N ILE A 675 8.22 -41.36 18.56
CA ILE A 675 8.59 -41.75 19.92
C ILE A 675 10.03 -41.32 20.22
N GLU A 676 10.96 -41.61 19.32
CA GLU A 676 12.38 -41.24 19.45
C GLU A 676 12.54 -39.72 19.63
N LEU A 677 11.81 -38.92 18.82
CA LEU A 677 11.87 -37.46 18.84
C LEU A 677 11.22 -36.84 20.08
N LEU A 678 10.04 -37.33 20.49
CA LEU A 678 9.26 -36.73 21.58
C LEU A 678 9.67 -37.22 22.97
N THR A 679 10.32 -38.37 23.11
CA THR A 679 10.70 -38.91 24.43
C THR A 679 11.61 -37.97 25.23
N PRO A 680 12.68 -37.38 24.65
CA PRO A 680 13.51 -36.39 25.35
C PRO A 680 12.71 -35.15 25.77
N VAL A 681 11.82 -34.66 24.89
CA VAL A 681 10.98 -33.48 25.17
C VAL A 681 9.99 -33.79 26.29
N LYS A 682 9.33 -34.96 26.25
CA LYS A 682 8.39 -35.42 27.28
C LYS A 682 9.06 -35.50 28.65
N LYS A 683 10.29 -36.04 28.73
CA LYS A 683 11.06 -36.13 29.98
C LYS A 683 11.35 -34.77 30.59
N ILE A 684 11.68 -33.77 29.76
CA ILE A 684 11.93 -32.40 30.21
C ILE A 684 10.62 -31.71 30.57
N TRP A 685 9.64 -31.72 29.67
CA TRP A 685 8.39 -30.98 29.75
C TRP A 685 7.46 -31.43 30.87
N LEU A 686 7.47 -32.72 31.20
CA LEU A 686 6.70 -33.29 32.30
C LEU A 686 7.48 -33.38 33.62
N SER A 687 8.71 -32.88 33.69
CA SER A 687 9.50 -32.89 34.92
C SER A 687 8.87 -32.01 36.02
N ASP A 688 9.02 -32.41 37.29
CA ASP A 688 8.52 -31.65 38.44
C ASP A 688 9.02 -30.21 38.44
N ARG A 689 10.22 -29.99 37.91
CA ARG A 689 10.83 -28.67 37.77
C ARG A 689 10.05 -27.75 36.84
N ILE A 690 9.62 -28.23 35.66
CA ILE A 690 8.83 -27.42 34.73
C ILE A 690 7.39 -27.31 35.23
N GLN A 691 6.82 -28.38 35.78
CA GLN A 691 5.46 -28.35 36.34
C GLN A 691 5.33 -27.34 37.49
N GLY A 692 6.32 -27.29 38.38
CA GLY A 692 6.39 -26.26 39.41
C GLY A 692 6.51 -24.85 38.82
N ALA A 693 7.32 -24.67 37.78
CA ALA A 693 7.50 -23.38 37.12
C ALA A 693 6.23 -22.84 36.44
N ILE A 694 5.41 -23.69 35.82
CA ILE A 694 4.17 -23.29 35.11
C ILE A 694 2.91 -23.40 35.99
N SER A 695 3.07 -23.66 37.29
CA SER A 695 1.95 -23.81 38.22
C SER A 695 1.26 -22.47 38.54
N SER A 696 2.05 -21.39 38.65
CA SER A 696 1.56 -20.03 38.88
C SER A 696 2.39 -19.00 38.08
N PRO A 697 1.82 -17.82 37.76
CA PRO A 697 2.56 -16.75 37.09
C PRO A 697 3.81 -16.30 37.86
N GLU A 698 3.76 -16.25 39.19
CA GLU A 698 4.87 -15.83 40.07
C GLU A 698 6.02 -16.86 40.02
N SER A 699 5.67 -18.14 40.07
CA SER A 699 6.64 -19.24 39.95
C SER A 699 7.33 -19.20 38.57
N PHE A 700 6.59 -18.84 37.54
CA PHE A 700 7.12 -18.69 36.18
C PHE A 700 8.11 -17.52 36.09
N VAL A 701 7.77 -16.35 36.66
CA VAL A 701 8.64 -15.16 36.73
C VAL A 701 9.97 -15.49 37.41
N SER A 702 9.94 -16.22 38.53
CA SER A 702 11.15 -16.64 39.22
C SER A 702 11.96 -17.70 38.44
N PHE A 703 11.27 -18.62 37.76
CA PHE A 703 11.94 -19.63 36.96
C PHE A 703 12.74 -19.04 35.79
N ILE A 704 12.16 -18.05 35.09
CA ILE A 704 12.81 -17.35 33.96
C ILE A 704 13.79 -16.27 34.42
N GLY A 705 13.82 -15.95 35.72
CA GLY A 705 14.75 -14.99 36.33
C GLY A 705 14.38 -13.52 36.07
N MET A 706 13.09 -13.20 35.99
CA MET A 706 12.62 -11.81 35.88
C MET A 706 12.48 -11.10 37.23
N ASP A 707 12.65 -11.84 38.33
CA ASP A 707 12.74 -11.38 39.72
C ASP A 707 14.16 -10.98 40.15
N GLN A 708 15.16 -11.24 39.30
CA GLN A 708 16.58 -11.00 39.57
C GLN A 708 17.10 -9.76 38.81
N ASP A 709 18.25 -9.26 39.24
CA ASP A 709 18.95 -8.16 38.56
C ASP A 709 19.31 -8.55 37.11
N PRO A 710 18.92 -7.75 36.10
CA PRO A 710 19.22 -8.03 34.69
C PRO A 710 20.70 -8.15 34.34
N SER A 711 21.60 -7.47 35.07
CA SER A 711 23.04 -7.43 34.80
C SER A 711 23.70 -8.82 34.84
N GLY A 712 23.19 -9.72 35.68
CA GLY A 712 23.68 -11.10 35.82
C GLY A 712 23.21 -12.07 34.72
N TYR A 713 22.27 -11.68 33.85
CA TYR A 713 21.65 -12.60 32.90
C TYR A 713 22.66 -13.24 31.93
N PHE A 714 23.58 -12.45 31.37
CA PHE A 714 24.56 -12.97 30.42
C PHE A 714 25.63 -13.85 31.07
N GLN A 715 25.82 -13.76 32.39
CA GLN A 715 26.78 -14.54 33.16
C GLN A 715 26.19 -15.89 33.63
N SER A 716 24.86 -16.03 33.62
CA SER A 716 24.17 -17.22 34.12
C SER A 716 23.73 -18.16 32.99
N ASP A 717 24.59 -19.13 32.65
CA ASP A 717 24.26 -20.18 31.68
C ASP A 717 23.06 -21.04 32.14
N LYS A 718 22.83 -21.14 33.45
CA LYS A 718 21.67 -21.82 34.03
C LYS A 718 20.35 -21.15 33.64
N LEU A 719 20.27 -19.82 33.63
CA LEU A 719 19.05 -19.09 33.25
C LEU A 719 18.79 -19.15 31.74
N LYS A 720 19.84 -18.99 30.93
CA LYS A 720 19.76 -19.17 29.47
C LYS A 720 19.27 -20.58 29.12
N GLY A 721 19.83 -21.60 29.77
CA GLY A 721 19.42 -23.00 29.60
C GLY A 721 17.95 -23.25 29.95
N ARG A 722 17.43 -22.64 31.02
CA ARG A 722 16.00 -22.74 31.40
C ARG A 722 15.08 -22.17 30.32
N ARG A 723 15.36 -20.94 29.84
CA ARG A 723 14.56 -20.29 28.78
C ARG A 723 14.65 -21.07 27.48
N PHE A 724 15.84 -21.56 27.13
CA PHE A 724 16.06 -22.41 25.96
C PHE A 724 15.25 -23.71 26.02
N GLN A 725 15.24 -24.40 27.16
CA GLN A 725 14.48 -25.66 27.34
C GLN A 725 12.98 -25.46 27.13
N ILE A 726 12.40 -24.38 27.66
CA ILE A 726 10.98 -24.06 27.45
C ILE A 726 10.71 -23.78 25.97
N MET A 727 11.48 -22.89 25.35
CA MET A 727 11.28 -22.56 23.94
C MET A 727 11.39 -23.79 23.06
N LEU A 728 12.47 -24.57 23.21
CA LEU A 728 12.71 -25.79 22.43
C LEU A 728 11.54 -26.77 22.58
N SER A 729 11.05 -26.99 23.81
CA SER A 729 9.94 -27.92 24.04
C SER A 729 8.67 -27.47 23.34
N VAL A 730 8.28 -26.20 23.50
CA VAL A 730 7.06 -25.65 22.87
C VAL A 730 7.18 -25.65 21.35
N THR A 731 8.32 -25.22 20.79
CA THR A 731 8.50 -25.14 19.35
C THR A 731 8.63 -26.50 18.68
N THR A 732 9.24 -27.50 19.35
CA THR A 732 9.24 -28.89 18.85
C THR A 732 7.84 -29.49 18.87
N ILE A 733 7.06 -29.29 19.94
CA ILE A 733 5.66 -29.75 19.98
C ILE A 733 4.86 -29.07 18.86
N MET A 734 5.02 -27.76 18.70
CA MET A 734 4.39 -27.00 17.62
C MET A 734 4.73 -27.56 16.23
N ALA A 735 6.02 -27.83 15.96
CA ALA A 735 6.47 -28.36 14.68
C ALA A 735 5.90 -29.76 14.40
N VAL A 736 5.86 -30.63 15.40
CA VAL A 736 5.28 -31.98 15.27
C VAL A 736 3.79 -31.92 14.97
N VAL A 737 3.03 -31.09 15.71
CA VAL A 737 1.57 -30.94 15.51
C VAL A 737 1.24 -30.34 14.16
N ARG A 738 1.98 -29.29 13.76
CA ARG A 738 1.77 -28.60 12.49
C ARG A 738 2.05 -29.50 11.28
N SER A 739 3.06 -30.36 11.39
CA SER A 739 3.66 -30.99 10.21
C SER A 739 3.48 -32.50 10.12
N CYS A 740 2.98 -33.15 11.18
CA CYS A 740 2.51 -34.53 11.10
C CYS A 740 1.18 -34.55 10.31
N ALA A 741 1.18 -35.22 9.16
CA ALA A 741 0.04 -35.24 8.26
C ALA A 741 -1.17 -35.95 8.89
N MET A 742 -2.36 -35.35 8.75
CA MET A 742 -3.59 -36.14 8.83
C MET A 742 -3.65 -37.02 7.58
N LEU A 743 -3.76 -38.33 7.77
CA LEU A 743 -4.00 -39.25 6.67
C LEU A 743 -5.39 -38.95 6.08
N ASN A 744 -5.44 -38.61 4.79
CA ASN A 744 -6.70 -38.28 4.10
C ASN A 744 -7.62 -39.49 4.02
N THR A 745 -8.91 -39.30 4.31
CA THR A 745 -9.96 -40.33 4.19
C THR A 745 -10.16 -40.83 2.75
N LYS A 746 -9.77 -40.04 1.73
CA LYS A 746 -9.91 -40.40 0.30
C LYS A 746 -8.81 -41.33 -0.22
N THR A 747 -7.62 -41.34 0.39
CA THR A 747 -6.54 -42.30 0.09
C THR A 747 -6.67 -43.60 0.89
N ALA A 748 -7.70 -43.71 1.73
CA ALA A 748 -7.93 -44.82 2.66
C ALA A 748 -8.44 -46.12 2.00
N THR A 749 -8.71 -46.13 0.69
CA THR A 749 -9.15 -47.35 -0.02
C THR A 749 -8.02 -48.33 -0.33
N THR A 750 -6.76 -47.94 -0.14
CA THR A 750 -5.60 -48.83 -0.34
C THR A 750 -4.99 -49.24 1.00
N GLY A 751 -5.60 -50.24 1.65
CA GLY A 751 -4.93 -51.28 2.45
C GLY A 751 -4.01 -50.95 3.63
N GLU A 752 -3.72 -49.68 3.95
CA GLU A 752 -2.87 -49.32 5.09
C GLU A 752 -3.72 -49.17 6.35
N GLY A 753 -3.40 -49.94 7.40
CA GLY A 753 -4.15 -50.03 8.66
C GLY A 753 -4.31 -48.69 9.39
N LEU A 754 -5.30 -47.90 8.99
CA LEU A 754 -5.70 -46.65 9.61
C LEU A 754 -6.45 -46.93 10.91
N SER A 755 -6.07 -46.24 11.98
CA SER A 755 -6.87 -46.17 13.20
C SER A 755 -8.02 -45.20 12.94
N ILE A 756 -9.15 -45.73 12.50
CA ILE A 756 -10.38 -44.98 12.26
C ILE A 756 -11.18 -44.95 13.56
N GLY A 757 -11.37 -43.74 14.11
CA GLY A 757 -12.32 -43.48 15.19
C GLY A 757 -13.71 -43.20 14.62
N SER A 758 -14.74 -43.33 15.45
CA SER A 758 -16.12 -42.94 15.12
C SER A 758 -16.53 -41.77 16.00
N MET A 759 -16.97 -40.67 15.39
CA MET A 759 -17.57 -39.56 16.13
C MET A 759 -18.94 -39.96 16.71
N PRO A 760 -19.48 -39.27 17.73
CA PRO A 760 -20.77 -39.58 18.35
C PRO A 760 -21.98 -39.60 17.38
N ASN A 761 -21.88 -38.91 16.25
CA ASN A 761 -22.86 -38.86 15.17
C ASN A 761 -22.66 -39.96 14.09
N GLY A 762 -21.69 -40.86 14.28
CA GLY A 762 -21.36 -41.94 13.35
C GLY A 762 -20.45 -41.56 12.19
N THR A 763 -19.95 -40.31 12.09
CA THR A 763 -18.96 -39.97 11.06
C THR A 763 -17.58 -40.56 11.40
N PRO A 764 -16.97 -41.34 10.50
CA PRO A 764 -15.62 -41.85 10.70
C PRO A 764 -14.61 -40.71 10.62
N TYR A 765 -13.64 -40.71 11.53
CA TYR A 765 -12.50 -39.79 11.48
C TYR A 765 -11.18 -40.53 11.68
N VAL A 766 -10.10 -39.99 11.15
CA VAL A 766 -8.78 -40.62 11.23
C VAL A 766 -8.02 -40.02 12.40
N HIS A 767 -7.56 -40.87 13.32
CA HIS A 767 -6.67 -40.43 14.39
C HIS A 767 -5.34 -39.95 13.81
N ASN A 768 -4.86 -38.79 14.27
CA ASN A 768 -3.54 -38.31 13.90
C ASN A 768 -2.47 -39.17 14.62
N PRO A 769 -1.44 -39.71 13.92
CA PRO A 769 -0.38 -40.49 14.54
C PRO A 769 0.32 -39.80 15.73
N CYS A 770 0.37 -38.46 15.74
CA CYS A 770 1.00 -37.72 16.84
C CYS A 770 0.08 -37.50 18.05
N ALA A 771 -1.23 -37.75 17.95
CA ALA A 771 -2.21 -37.42 18.98
C ALA A 771 -1.88 -38.06 20.34
N SER A 772 -1.64 -39.37 20.38
CA SER A 772 -1.33 -40.11 21.61
C SER A 772 -0.09 -39.59 22.35
N TYR A 773 0.85 -39.00 21.63
CA TYR A 773 2.11 -38.48 22.19
C TYR A 773 2.01 -37.01 22.59
N VAL A 774 1.22 -36.22 21.86
CA VAL A 774 1.09 -34.77 22.09
C VAL A 774 0.01 -34.43 23.11
N LEU A 775 -1.13 -35.12 23.13
CA LEU A 775 -2.24 -34.81 24.03
C LEU A 775 -1.82 -34.68 25.51
N PRO A 776 -0.94 -35.55 26.06
CA PRO A 776 -0.46 -35.40 27.44
C PRO A 776 0.35 -34.13 27.69
N LEU A 777 0.93 -33.52 26.66
CA LEU A 777 1.78 -32.34 26.75
C LEU A 777 0.97 -31.04 26.68
N LEU A 778 -0.25 -31.07 26.11
CA LEU A 778 -1.06 -29.89 25.86
C LEU A 778 -1.54 -29.20 27.14
N ARG A 779 -1.79 -29.95 28.22
CA ARG A 779 -2.16 -29.37 29.52
C ARG A 779 -1.13 -28.35 29.99
N ASN A 780 0.16 -28.70 29.90
CA ASN A 780 1.26 -27.82 30.30
C ASN A 780 1.37 -26.60 29.37
N ILE A 781 0.97 -26.69 28.10
CA ILE A 781 0.93 -25.54 27.16
C ILE A 781 -0.19 -24.57 27.55
N ILE A 782 -1.36 -25.07 27.94
CA ILE A 782 -2.48 -24.24 28.38
C ILE A 782 -2.13 -23.53 29.69
N LEU A 783 -1.49 -24.23 30.63
CA LEU A 783 -0.98 -23.64 31.87
C LEU A 783 0.11 -22.59 31.61
N LEU A 784 1.03 -22.86 30.68
CA LEU A 784 2.04 -21.89 30.28
C LEU A 784 1.39 -20.64 29.66
N ALA A 785 0.36 -20.78 28.81
CA ALA A 785 -0.37 -19.64 28.27
C ALA A 785 -1.01 -18.79 29.39
N ASN A 786 -1.54 -19.42 30.43
CA ASN A 786 -2.03 -18.74 31.63
C ASN A 786 -0.90 -17.98 32.34
N CYS A 787 0.26 -18.59 32.56
CA CYS A 787 1.41 -17.91 33.16
C CYS A 787 1.82 -16.69 32.33
N VAL A 788 1.93 -16.83 31.01
CA VAL A 788 2.34 -15.74 30.11
C VAL A 788 1.34 -14.58 30.11
N ASN A 789 0.04 -14.87 30.12
CA ASN A 789 -1.00 -13.84 30.25
C ASN A 789 -0.98 -13.20 31.66
N GLY A 790 -0.81 -14.03 32.68
CA GLY A 790 -0.81 -13.65 34.10
C GLY A 790 0.33 -12.70 34.48
N ILE A 791 1.44 -12.67 33.74
CA ILE A 791 2.52 -11.67 33.91
C ILE A 791 1.98 -10.23 33.80
N HIS A 792 0.88 -10.02 33.07
CA HIS A 792 0.30 -8.69 32.94
C HIS A 792 -0.58 -8.26 34.13
N ASN A 793 -0.91 -9.18 35.04
CA ASN A 793 -1.66 -8.90 36.26
C ASN A 793 -0.87 -7.95 37.18
N PRO A 794 -1.49 -6.87 37.71
CA PRO A 794 -0.85 -5.97 38.66
C PRO A 794 -0.14 -6.66 39.83
N SER A 795 -0.68 -7.75 40.39
CA SER A 795 -0.05 -8.47 41.53
C SER A 795 1.26 -9.16 41.15
N VAL A 796 1.36 -9.66 39.91
CA VAL A 796 2.55 -10.35 39.41
C VAL A 796 3.59 -9.33 38.98
N LYS A 797 3.17 -8.19 38.41
CA LYS A 797 4.06 -7.08 38.04
C LYS A 797 4.88 -6.57 39.22
N SER A 798 4.35 -6.57 40.44
CA SER A 798 5.11 -6.17 41.63
C SER A 798 6.22 -7.15 42.02
N SER A 799 6.18 -8.41 41.57
CA SER A 799 7.27 -9.39 41.79
C SER A 799 8.37 -9.33 40.73
N ILE A 800 8.18 -8.56 39.66
CA ILE A 800 9.15 -8.40 38.58
C ILE A 800 10.12 -7.28 38.95
N PHE A 801 11.41 -7.51 38.68
CA PHE A 801 12.42 -6.47 38.87
C PHE A 801 12.09 -5.23 38.01
N PRO A 802 12.17 -3.99 38.54
CA PRO A 802 11.64 -2.80 37.87
C PRO A 802 12.09 -2.60 36.41
N GLU A 803 13.35 -2.88 36.08
CA GLU A 803 13.88 -2.75 34.71
C GLU A 803 13.26 -3.75 33.72
N TYR A 804 12.89 -4.95 34.19
CA TYR A 804 12.24 -5.96 33.35
C TYR A 804 10.80 -5.59 32.98
N LEU A 805 10.16 -4.62 33.65
CA LEU A 805 8.81 -4.17 33.28
C LEU A 805 8.77 -3.61 31.84
N ALA A 806 9.86 -3.00 31.37
CA ALA A 806 9.99 -2.53 29.99
C ALA A 806 9.90 -3.68 28.96
N SER A 807 10.28 -4.91 29.34
CA SER A 807 10.18 -6.08 28.46
C SER A 807 8.75 -6.53 28.18
N LEU A 808 7.78 -6.07 28.98
CA LEU A 808 6.36 -6.34 28.76
C LEU A 808 5.75 -5.46 27.67
N GLY A 809 6.43 -4.39 27.26
CA GLY A 809 5.96 -3.47 26.21
C GLY A 809 5.81 -4.11 24.83
N MET A 810 5.24 -3.35 23.89
CA MET A 810 5.02 -3.79 22.51
C MET A 810 6.36 -4.11 21.82
N HIS A 811 6.47 -5.29 21.21
CA HIS A 811 7.66 -5.73 20.49
C HIS A 811 7.90 -4.89 19.23
N ASP A 812 9.16 -4.68 18.85
CA ASP A 812 9.52 -3.72 17.81
C ASP A 812 8.95 -4.11 16.44
N LEU A 813 8.73 -5.40 16.20
CA LEU A 813 7.99 -5.92 15.04
C LEU A 813 6.53 -5.45 14.99
N ASP A 814 5.83 -5.44 16.12
CA ASP A 814 4.45 -4.95 16.19
C ASP A 814 4.42 -3.43 16.16
N THR A 815 5.33 -2.76 16.87
CA THR A 815 5.46 -1.30 16.87
C THR A 815 5.71 -0.80 15.45
N SER A 816 6.67 -1.38 14.73
CA SER A 816 6.97 -1.02 13.34
C SER A 816 5.83 -1.31 12.37
N ALA A 817 5.11 -2.43 12.54
CA ALA A 817 3.97 -2.76 11.71
C ALA A 817 2.74 -1.86 11.97
N ILE A 818 2.48 -1.49 13.23
CA ILE A 818 1.30 -0.70 13.63
C ILE A 818 1.51 0.79 13.37
N TYR A 819 2.64 1.33 13.83
CA TYR A 819 2.94 2.75 13.65
C TYR A 819 3.46 3.07 12.27
N VAL A 820 3.64 2.05 11.43
CA VAL A 820 4.29 2.19 10.14
C VAL A 820 5.62 2.91 10.41
N LEU A 821 6.51 2.32 11.24
CA LEU A 821 7.90 2.76 11.50
C LEU A 821 8.89 1.85 10.72
N PRO A 822 10.12 2.29 10.42
CA PRO A 822 11.08 1.50 9.65
C PRO A 822 11.31 0.14 10.31
N GLN A 823 11.13 -0.96 9.57
CA GLN A 823 11.55 -2.27 10.06
C GLN A 823 13.06 -2.41 9.86
N GLY A 824 13.84 -2.30 10.93
CA GLY A 824 15.21 -2.82 10.97
C GLY A 824 16.26 -2.12 10.09
N LEU A 825 15.99 -0.91 9.57
CA LEU A 825 16.99 -0.11 8.86
C LEU A 825 17.83 0.78 9.78
N GLU A 826 17.41 1.05 11.02
CA GLU A 826 18.26 1.74 12.01
C GLU A 826 19.57 0.98 12.33
N ASN A 827 19.69 -0.29 11.93
CA ASN A 827 20.92 -1.08 12.09
C ASN A 827 21.77 -1.18 10.81
N LYS A 828 21.40 -0.47 9.73
CA LYS A 828 22.20 -0.35 8.50
C LYS A 828 22.86 1.02 8.36
N ASP A 829 22.96 1.80 9.44
CA ASP A 829 23.94 2.89 9.48
C ASP A 829 25.31 2.27 9.23
N LYS A 830 25.90 2.60 8.08
CA LYS A 830 27.26 2.27 7.66
C LYS A 830 28.23 2.86 8.71
N GLY A 831 28.39 2.18 9.85
CA GLY A 831 29.26 2.60 10.96
C GLY A 831 28.69 2.49 12.37
N SER A 832 27.39 2.20 12.57
CA SER A 832 26.86 2.01 13.93
C SER A 832 27.29 0.65 14.50
N ALA A 833 27.68 0.61 15.77
CA ALA A 833 28.07 -0.62 16.45
C ALA A 833 26.94 -1.66 16.38
N PRO A 834 27.24 -2.96 16.13
CA PRO A 834 26.23 -4.00 16.04
C PRO A 834 25.35 -3.98 17.30
N PHE A 835 24.03 -4.07 17.12
CA PHE A 835 23.06 -4.12 18.22
C PHE A 835 23.54 -5.08 19.31
N VAL A 836 23.96 -4.52 20.45
CA VAL A 836 24.34 -5.31 21.61
C VAL A 836 23.05 -5.75 22.30
N PRO A 837 22.69 -7.04 22.28
CA PRO A 837 21.46 -7.49 22.90
C PRO A 837 21.50 -7.16 24.39
N THR A 838 20.54 -6.38 24.88
CA THR A 838 20.36 -6.14 26.31
C THR A 838 19.53 -7.27 26.93
N PRO A 839 19.65 -7.55 28.23
CA PRO A 839 18.82 -8.56 28.88
C PRO A 839 17.32 -8.29 28.71
N ILE A 840 16.93 -7.01 28.65
CA ILE A 840 15.55 -6.56 28.44
C ILE A 840 15.07 -6.90 27.02
N SER A 841 15.85 -6.59 25.98
CA SER A 841 15.47 -6.87 24.59
C SER A 841 15.37 -8.38 24.31
N VAL A 842 16.30 -9.16 24.86
CA VAL A 842 16.26 -10.64 24.78
C VAL A 842 15.02 -11.19 25.50
N THR A 843 14.68 -10.65 26.67
CA THR A 843 13.49 -11.08 27.43
C THR A 843 12.20 -10.71 26.71
N LYS A 844 12.12 -9.49 26.15
CA LYS A 844 10.99 -9.02 25.32
C LYS A 844 10.76 -9.93 24.12
N GLY A 845 11.83 -10.27 23.38
CA GLY A 845 11.78 -11.19 22.25
C GLY A 845 11.41 -12.62 22.64
N PHE A 846 11.94 -13.11 23.77
CA PHE A 846 11.58 -14.42 24.34
C PHE A 846 10.08 -14.49 24.68
N LEU A 847 9.55 -13.54 25.46
CA LEU A 847 8.13 -13.52 25.83
C LEU A 847 7.24 -13.38 24.58
N TYR A 848 7.68 -12.60 23.59
CA TYR A 848 6.97 -12.45 22.34
C TYR A 848 6.85 -13.76 21.56
N HIS A 849 7.97 -14.43 21.31
CA HIS A 849 7.98 -15.69 20.57
C HIS A 849 7.37 -16.85 21.36
N LEU A 850 7.47 -16.83 22.69
CA LEU A 850 6.86 -17.83 23.56
C LEU A 850 5.33 -17.75 23.49
N ALA A 851 4.77 -16.55 23.67
CA ALA A 851 3.33 -16.33 23.57
C ALA A 851 2.80 -16.75 22.18
N ASP A 852 3.49 -16.31 21.12
CA ASP A 852 3.14 -16.65 19.74
C ASP A 852 3.17 -18.17 19.50
N SER A 853 4.20 -18.86 19.98
CA SER A 853 4.35 -20.32 19.83
C SER A 853 3.31 -21.10 20.64
N CYS A 854 2.95 -20.64 21.85
CA CYS A 854 1.91 -21.29 22.66
C CYS A 854 0.56 -21.27 21.94
N TYR A 855 0.12 -20.10 21.46
CA TYR A 855 -1.17 -19.97 20.78
C TYR A 855 -1.19 -20.65 19.42
N HIS A 856 -0.08 -20.63 18.67
CA HIS A 856 0.03 -21.43 17.44
C HIS A 856 -0.05 -22.93 17.74
N THR A 857 0.60 -23.41 18.79
CA THR A 857 0.53 -24.84 19.15
C THR A 857 -0.90 -25.25 19.48
N LEU A 858 -1.64 -24.43 20.24
CA LEU A 858 -3.06 -24.69 20.53
C LEU A 858 -3.94 -24.60 19.28
N GLY A 859 -3.70 -23.61 18.41
CA GLY A 859 -4.44 -23.44 17.15
C GLY A 859 -4.20 -24.60 16.17
N PHE A 860 -2.94 -25.04 16.02
CA PHE A 860 -2.61 -26.21 15.22
C PHE A 860 -3.08 -27.50 15.88
N SER A 861 -3.15 -27.60 17.21
CA SER A 861 -3.72 -28.78 17.88
C SER A 861 -5.20 -28.92 17.54
N ALA A 862 -5.94 -27.80 17.58
CA ALA A 862 -7.35 -27.76 17.19
C ALA A 862 -7.57 -28.08 15.69
N LEU A 863 -6.64 -27.66 14.83
CA LEU A 863 -6.67 -27.96 13.40
C LEU A 863 -6.29 -29.42 13.10
N CYS A 864 -5.13 -29.88 13.58
CA CYS A 864 -4.44 -31.09 13.14
C CYS A 864 -4.81 -32.37 13.92
N LEU A 865 -5.20 -32.26 15.19
CA LEU A 865 -5.60 -33.42 16.00
C LEU A 865 -7.11 -33.70 15.88
N GLY A 866 -7.89 -32.77 15.30
CA GLY A 866 -9.31 -32.94 15.04
C GLY A 866 -10.09 -33.27 16.32
N HIS A 867 -10.96 -34.28 16.26
CA HIS A 867 -11.85 -34.67 17.36
C HIS A 867 -11.09 -35.11 18.62
N ASP A 868 -9.90 -35.71 18.50
CA ASP A 868 -9.08 -36.16 19.65
C ASP A 868 -8.70 -35.00 20.57
N PHE A 869 -8.60 -33.78 20.04
CA PHE A 869 -8.39 -32.58 20.84
C PHE A 869 -9.67 -32.16 21.57
N TYR A 870 -10.83 -32.15 20.93
CA TYR A 870 -12.08 -31.67 21.54
C TYR A 870 -12.66 -32.64 22.58
N ILE A 871 -12.34 -33.94 22.52
CA ILE A 871 -12.77 -34.94 23.52
C ILE A 871 -11.96 -34.84 24.83
N ILE A 872 -10.87 -34.05 24.90
CA ILE A 872 -10.05 -33.96 26.12
C ILE A 872 -10.94 -33.63 27.33
N PRO A 873 -10.97 -34.50 28.36
CA PRO A 873 -11.83 -34.30 29.52
C PRO A 873 -11.55 -32.97 30.23
N GLY A 874 -12.60 -32.16 30.41
CA GLY A 874 -12.49 -30.87 31.08
C GLY A 874 -11.78 -29.77 30.27
N LEU A 875 -11.56 -29.96 28.97
CA LEU A 875 -10.89 -28.97 28.11
C LEU A 875 -11.57 -27.60 28.17
N ALA A 876 -12.90 -27.56 28.06
CA ALA A 876 -13.67 -26.32 28.07
C ALA A 876 -13.42 -25.52 29.36
N GLN A 877 -13.51 -26.20 30.51
CA GLN A 877 -13.24 -25.60 31.81
C GLN A 877 -11.79 -25.11 31.92
N LEU A 878 -10.82 -25.94 31.49
CA LEU A 878 -9.41 -25.58 31.51
C LEU A 878 -9.11 -24.35 30.62
N MET A 879 -9.73 -24.26 29.45
CA MET A 879 -9.60 -23.12 28.54
C MET A 879 -10.23 -21.85 29.11
N VAL A 880 -11.41 -21.95 29.72
CA VAL A 880 -12.04 -20.80 30.38
C VAL A 880 -11.16 -20.30 31.53
N ASP A 881 -10.70 -21.21 32.38
CA ASP A 881 -9.93 -20.86 33.57
C ASP A 881 -8.53 -20.33 33.24
N SER A 882 -7.84 -20.96 32.29
CA SER A 882 -6.43 -20.67 31.98
C SER A 882 -6.24 -19.64 30.87
N VAL A 883 -7.14 -19.60 29.88
CA VAL A 883 -7.01 -18.69 28.73
C VAL A 883 -7.96 -17.52 28.89
N VAL A 884 -9.28 -17.73 28.96
CA VAL A 884 -10.27 -16.63 28.90
C VAL A 884 -10.19 -15.70 30.11
N LYS A 885 -10.20 -16.23 31.34
CA LYS A 885 -10.14 -15.41 32.57
C LYS A 885 -8.83 -14.60 32.66
N SER A 886 -7.73 -15.17 32.18
CA SER A 886 -6.42 -14.50 32.20
C SER A 886 -6.33 -13.29 31.26
N LEU A 887 -7.28 -13.10 30.32
CA LEU A 887 -7.25 -12.00 29.34
C LEU A 887 -7.58 -10.62 29.93
N GLN A 888 -8.04 -10.54 31.18
CA GLN A 888 -8.51 -9.27 31.77
C GLN A 888 -7.47 -8.15 31.73
N HIS A 889 -6.20 -8.49 31.97
CA HIS A 889 -5.10 -7.52 31.99
C HIS A 889 -4.18 -7.62 30.77
N VAL A 890 -4.52 -8.45 29.79
CA VAL A 890 -3.70 -8.68 28.61
C VAL A 890 -3.87 -7.50 27.64
N PRO A 891 -2.79 -6.89 27.16
CA PRO A 891 -2.87 -5.75 26.26
C PRO A 891 -3.33 -6.15 24.85
N ASN A 892 -3.94 -5.20 24.12
CA ASN A 892 -4.55 -5.44 22.80
C ASN A 892 -3.60 -6.06 21.76
N TYR A 893 -2.31 -5.70 21.75
CA TYR A 893 -1.35 -6.27 20.80
C TYR A 893 -1.09 -7.77 21.05
N ARG A 894 -1.24 -8.25 22.30
CA ARG A 894 -1.16 -9.68 22.64
C ARG A 894 -2.47 -10.41 22.37
N LEU A 895 -3.60 -9.75 22.60
CA LEU A 895 -4.93 -10.30 22.33
C LEU A 895 -5.10 -10.73 20.86
N ARG A 896 -4.43 -10.03 19.92
CA ARG A 896 -4.35 -10.41 18.52
C ARG A 896 -3.86 -11.85 18.31
N PHE A 897 -2.91 -12.34 19.09
CA PHE A 897 -2.40 -13.72 18.97
C PHE A 897 -3.45 -14.74 19.39
N VAL A 898 -4.15 -14.46 20.49
CA VAL A 898 -5.24 -15.29 21.00
C VAL A 898 -6.34 -15.44 19.95
N VAL A 899 -6.76 -14.32 19.33
CA VAL A 899 -7.83 -14.32 18.32
C VAL A 899 -7.38 -14.96 17.02
N ARG A 900 -6.25 -14.49 16.46
CA ARG A 900 -5.82 -14.88 15.11
C ARG A 900 -5.19 -16.27 15.06
N ASN A 901 -4.30 -16.59 16.01
CA ASN A 901 -3.49 -17.81 15.94
C ASN A 901 -4.21 -18.99 16.62
N PHE A 902 -5.06 -18.75 17.62
CA PHE A 902 -5.80 -19.80 18.34
C PHE A 902 -7.30 -19.82 18.01
N PHE A 903 -8.09 -18.84 18.49
CA PHE A 903 -9.56 -18.91 18.43
C PHE A 903 -10.11 -19.05 17.01
N LYS A 904 -9.53 -18.37 16.02
CA LYS A 904 -9.94 -18.52 14.62
C LYS A 904 -9.87 -19.98 14.16
N LEU A 905 -8.76 -20.67 14.44
CA LEU A 905 -8.57 -22.07 14.05
C LEU A 905 -9.47 -23.01 14.87
N PHE A 906 -9.58 -22.74 16.18
CA PHE A 906 -10.43 -23.47 17.11
C PHE A 906 -11.92 -23.43 16.72
N ILE A 907 -12.42 -22.29 16.25
CA ILE A 907 -13.82 -22.15 15.81
C ILE A 907 -14.04 -22.84 14.46
N LEU A 908 -13.17 -22.59 13.48
CA LEU A 908 -13.36 -23.07 12.11
C LEU A 908 -13.26 -24.60 11.97
N HIS A 909 -12.52 -25.28 12.87
CA HIS A 909 -12.25 -26.72 12.77
C HIS A 909 -12.89 -27.54 13.89
N CYS A 910 -13.79 -26.95 14.69
CA CYS A 910 -14.54 -27.70 15.68
C CYS A 910 -15.64 -28.55 14.99
N PRO A 911 -15.74 -29.86 15.29
CA PRO A 911 -16.85 -30.69 14.82
C PRO A 911 -18.19 -30.25 15.44
N GLN A 912 -19.29 -30.40 14.69
CA GLN A 912 -20.63 -30.00 15.17
C GLN A 912 -21.05 -30.70 16.46
N CYS A 913 -20.62 -31.95 16.70
CA CYS A 913 -20.94 -32.68 17.92
C CYS A 913 -20.33 -32.07 19.19
N ASP A 914 -19.25 -31.29 19.05
CA ASP A 914 -18.52 -30.71 20.19
C ASP A 914 -18.90 -29.23 20.43
N TYR A 915 -19.83 -28.68 19.65
CA TYR A 915 -20.24 -27.28 19.76
C TYR A 915 -20.81 -26.95 21.14
N GLN A 916 -21.73 -27.77 21.63
CA GLN A 916 -22.39 -27.52 22.92
C GLN A 916 -21.47 -27.82 24.10
N ASN A 917 -20.60 -28.82 23.97
CA ASN A 917 -19.77 -29.30 25.07
C ASN A 917 -18.49 -28.49 25.27
N VAL A 918 -17.93 -27.93 24.18
CA VAL A 918 -16.60 -27.30 24.21
C VAL A 918 -16.62 -25.89 23.62
N LEU A 919 -17.21 -25.70 22.44
CA LEU A 919 -17.12 -24.41 21.74
C LEU A 919 -17.92 -23.30 22.45
N VAL A 920 -19.21 -23.53 22.68
CA VAL A 920 -20.13 -22.54 23.30
C VAL A 920 -19.68 -22.16 24.73
N PRO A 921 -19.31 -23.11 25.61
CA PRO A 921 -18.85 -22.78 26.96
C PRO A 921 -17.57 -21.92 27.00
N VAL A 922 -16.69 -22.04 26.00
CA VAL A 922 -15.47 -21.23 25.92
C VAL A 922 -15.75 -19.86 25.26
N LEU A 923 -16.56 -19.82 24.20
CA LEU A 923 -16.82 -18.59 23.45
C LEU A 923 -17.75 -17.61 24.17
N SER A 924 -18.75 -18.11 24.90
CA SER A 924 -19.69 -17.26 25.64
C SER A 924 -18.97 -16.28 26.61
N PRO A 925 -18.11 -16.74 27.54
CA PRO A 925 -17.37 -15.84 28.42
C PRO A 925 -16.35 -14.99 27.65
N PHE A 926 -15.76 -15.51 26.57
CA PHE A 926 -14.83 -14.75 25.73
C PHE A 926 -15.51 -13.55 25.05
N PHE A 927 -16.65 -13.75 24.41
CA PHE A 927 -17.40 -12.64 23.79
C PHE A 927 -17.97 -11.68 24.82
N GLY A 928 -18.40 -12.18 25.98
CA GLY A 928 -18.76 -11.35 27.13
C GLY A 928 -17.62 -10.42 27.55
N HIS A 929 -16.40 -10.96 27.68
CA HIS A 929 -15.19 -10.18 27.98
C HIS A 929 -14.89 -9.14 26.90
N MET A 930 -14.93 -9.54 25.62
CA MET A 930 -14.67 -8.63 24.49
C MET A 930 -15.66 -7.45 24.43
N LEU A 931 -16.94 -7.69 24.74
CA LEU A 931 -17.96 -6.64 24.80
C LEU A 931 -17.75 -5.70 25.98
N GLN A 932 -17.35 -6.22 27.14
CA GLN A 932 -17.18 -5.43 28.37
C GLN A 932 -15.88 -4.61 28.39
N VAL A 933 -14.79 -5.14 27.84
CA VAL A 933 -13.45 -4.51 27.94
C VAL A 933 -13.01 -3.86 26.64
N GLY A 934 -13.38 -4.40 25.48
CA GLY A 934 -12.91 -3.92 24.17
C GLY A 934 -13.64 -2.68 23.63
N LEU A 935 -14.96 -2.62 23.78
CA LEU A 935 -15.77 -1.52 23.24
C LEU A 935 -15.66 -0.21 24.01
N PRO A 936 -15.74 -0.16 25.36
CA PRO A 936 -15.87 1.10 26.08
C PRO A 936 -14.65 2.02 25.96
N ASP A 937 -13.44 1.47 25.93
CA ASP A 937 -12.22 2.29 25.79
C ASP A 937 -12.07 2.87 24.38
N GLN A 938 -12.47 2.13 23.34
CA GLN A 938 -12.54 2.66 21.97
C GLN A 938 -13.68 3.67 21.81
N LEU A 939 -14.83 3.43 22.44
CA LEU A 939 -15.97 4.36 22.45
C LEU A 939 -15.60 5.67 23.15
N LYS A 940 -14.87 5.61 24.28
CA LYS A 940 -14.36 6.80 24.97
C LYS A 940 -13.36 7.59 24.11
N VAL A 941 -12.48 6.92 23.35
CA VAL A 941 -11.60 7.61 22.40
C VAL A 941 -12.41 8.27 21.28
N LEU A 942 -13.40 7.58 20.71
CA LEU A 942 -14.29 8.15 19.69
C LEU A 942 -15.13 9.32 20.23
N GLN A 943 -15.66 9.19 21.45
CA GLN A 943 -16.42 10.25 22.13
C GLN A 943 -15.53 11.44 22.50
N SER A 944 -14.28 11.22 22.93
CA SER A 944 -13.32 12.29 23.22
C SER A 944 -12.87 13.03 21.95
N ARG A 945 -12.83 12.32 20.81
CA ARG A 945 -12.60 12.91 19.50
C ARG A 945 -13.83 13.72 19.06
N SER A 946 -15.05 13.18 19.19
CA SER A 946 -16.27 13.92 18.84
C SER A 946 -16.52 15.13 19.73
N SER A 947 -16.19 15.05 21.03
CA SER A 947 -16.32 16.16 21.96
C SER A 947 -15.32 17.28 21.66
N LYS A 948 -14.09 16.95 21.24
CA LYS A 948 -13.12 17.95 20.77
C LYS A 948 -13.57 18.65 19.47
N THR A 949 -14.26 17.94 18.59
CA THR A 949 -14.87 18.55 17.39
C THR A 949 -16.07 19.43 17.73
N GLN A 950 -16.83 19.10 18.78
CA GLN A 950 -17.97 19.90 19.25
C GLN A 950 -17.56 21.14 20.05
N THR A 951 -16.42 21.15 20.73
CA THR A 951 -15.92 22.34 21.46
C THR A 951 -15.43 23.49 20.57
N LEU A 952 -15.40 23.32 19.24
CA LEU A 952 -15.14 24.39 18.27
C LEU A 952 -16.44 25.02 17.73
N ILE A 953 -17.61 24.61 18.22
CA ILE A 953 -18.91 25.20 17.88
C ILE A 953 -19.40 25.91 19.15
N PRO A 954 -19.50 27.26 19.16
CA PRO A 954 -20.21 27.94 20.23
C PRO A 954 -21.67 27.48 20.19
N SER A 955 -22.11 26.87 21.27
CA SER A 955 -23.49 26.50 21.48
C SER A 955 -24.32 27.76 21.75
N GLU A 956 -25.02 28.26 20.75
CA GLU A 956 -26.15 29.17 20.95
C GLU A 956 -27.41 28.62 20.29
N GLY A 957 -28.48 28.54 21.09
CA GLY A 957 -29.85 28.60 20.58
C GLY A 957 -30.57 27.28 20.27
N ARG A 958 -30.70 26.37 21.24
CA ARG A 958 -31.90 25.51 21.32
C ARG A 958 -32.70 25.89 22.56
N GLU A 959 -33.46 26.98 22.45
CA GLU A 959 -34.62 27.19 23.30
C GLU A 959 -35.91 27.18 22.47
N LYS A 960 -36.83 26.37 22.98
CA LYS A 960 -38.24 26.16 22.65
C LYS A 960 -38.93 27.38 22.01
N THR A 961 -39.42 27.22 20.78
CA THR A 961 -40.84 27.09 20.38
C THR A 961 -40.94 26.84 18.89
#